data_AF-A0A085TXQ5-F1
#
_entry.id   AF-A0A085TXQ5-F1
#
_cell.length_a   1.000
_cell.length_b   1.000
_cell.length_c   1.000
_cell.angle_alpha   90.00
_cell.angle_beta   90.00
_cell.angle_gamma   90.00
#
_symmetry.space_group_name_H-M   'P 1'
#
loop_
_entity.id
_entity.type
_entity.pdbx_description
1 polymer ?
#
loop_
_entity_poly.entity_id
_entity_poly.type
_entity_poly.pdbx_seq_one_letter_code
_entity_poly.pdbx_strand_id
1 'polypeptide(L)'
;MTQFDLSPSWGPLALEAVFRLRDEMSDKRPAPTSSASRRAPGSSNGGDDGYDLEFDGGHLHLSGPEAQPQEPGAKALPGSIITPHLLLLTLRLAATFGTAERIEALTRPGAVTLLQGASREDMSEIADRIAALFLPPSATPPRDKLQRDIDALARLSILLPSRTKTQPPEREIREGLETHRATLILLPDDIRLPRALLTLLPVPLTLAPVDREITLAQLAMTYSEGIDLEALRRALPENAALASVPQAARALALRAPSALEAANQLAKAARPRVITAGPDLDQIAGDTEALRIAKRMVRDLADWKARKIDWSEATRSALFFGPPGSGKTWLARAMGASAGVTFISAGFGEWQAAGHLGDMLGAMRRSFAEARAAAPAILFIDETDAAGSRFGGDQHGKTYQRQVINAFLQEIDALMLSEGVLLVGATNDPGAIDPAILRPGRFDTHVEVPLPDATALEGMLRAQCDWPEETLRALARAAVGQSAAELDAAIRAARSEARDEGRPLVVEDLARQLTTLQVTDPSHDWRVALHECGHAIAYAALGLSATSRLVLTRNGGGEAHGAPTRALSSLSDLEDDMTCLLAGRAAESLVLGEASAGAGGTQDSDLARATRHAVGIETRYGLGHHQLVWLDAPDHVALHNPHVYGRVRARIAKAETRARALLHARQATLEAMAQALLERRELKGEELARWLAPLCSPQPSSPSPEAPRDGLCPREDM
;
A
#
# COMPACT_ATOMS: atom_id res chain seq x y z
N MET A 1 31.48 -2.60 -39.62
CA MET A 1 30.29 -2.99 -38.82
C MET A 1 29.80 -4.28 -39.43
N THR A 2 30.10 -5.41 -38.80
CA THR A 2 29.54 -6.71 -39.17
C THR A 2 28.02 -6.61 -39.12
N GLN A 3 27.34 -7.11 -40.15
CA GLN A 3 25.88 -7.19 -40.22
C GLN A 3 25.37 -7.92 -38.97
N PHE A 4 24.88 -7.17 -37.99
CA PHE A 4 23.95 -7.76 -37.05
C PHE A 4 22.67 -8.00 -37.84
N ASP A 5 22.20 -9.25 -37.89
CA ASP A 5 20.83 -9.60 -38.27
C ASP A 5 19.90 -9.06 -37.17
N LEU A 6 19.80 -7.73 -37.12
CA LEU A 6 18.70 -7.04 -36.46
C LEU A 6 17.39 -7.52 -37.10
N SER A 7 16.29 -7.42 -36.36
CA SER A 7 14.97 -7.80 -36.85
C SER A 7 14.77 -7.43 -38.33
N PRO A 8 14.37 -8.38 -39.19
CA PRO A 8 14.24 -8.12 -40.63
C PRO A 8 13.25 -6.99 -40.96
N SER A 9 12.36 -6.65 -40.02
CA SER A 9 11.36 -5.59 -40.18
C SER A 9 11.86 -4.17 -39.91
N TRP A 10 12.86 -3.95 -39.06
CA TRP A 10 13.32 -2.60 -38.65
C TRP A 10 14.84 -2.42 -38.61
N GLY A 11 15.60 -3.51 -38.71
CA GLY A 11 17.05 -3.53 -38.68
C GLY A 11 17.74 -2.61 -39.69
N PRO A 12 17.34 -2.63 -40.98
CA PRO A 12 17.92 -1.73 -41.99
C PRO A 12 17.73 -0.26 -41.63
N LEU A 13 16.53 0.10 -41.18
CA LEU A 13 16.18 1.46 -40.76
C LEU A 13 16.96 1.90 -39.51
N ALA A 14 17.12 0.99 -38.54
CA ALA A 14 17.92 1.24 -37.35
C ALA A 14 19.40 1.49 -37.68
N LEU A 15 19.99 0.71 -38.58
CA LEU A 15 21.39 0.89 -38.99
C LEU A 15 21.60 2.25 -39.67
N GLU A 16 20.69 2.62 -40.58
CA GLU A 16 20.75 3.92 -41.25
C GLU A 16 20.60 5.08 -40.26
N ALA A 17 19.61 5.01 -39.35
CA ALA A 17 19.39 6.05 -38.35
C ALA A 17 20.57 6.20 -37.38
N VAL A 18 21.17 5.08 -36.94
CA VAL A 18 22.35 5.10 -36.06
C VAL A 18 23.59 5.62 -36.79
N PHE A 19 23.74 5.33 -38.09
CA PHE A 19 24.80 5.91 -38.91
C PHE A 19 24.66 7.44 -38.99
N ARG A 20 23.47 7.94 -39.33
CA ARG A 20 23.16 9.38 -39.34
C ARG A 20 23.38 10.04 -37.98
N LEU A 21 23.03 9.35 -36.89
CA LEU A 21 23.27 9.83 -35.53
C LEU A 21 24.76 9.97 -35.23
N ARG A 22 25.59 9.04 -35.73
CA ARG A 22 27.04 9.10 -35.57
C ARG A 22 27.65 10.26 -36.33
N ASP A 23 27.18 10.52 -37.55
CA ASP A 23 27.63 11.64 -38.38
C ASP A 23 27.24 12.98 -37.73
N GLU A 24 25.98 13.14 -37.28
CA GLU A 24 25.54 14.35 -36.58
C GLU A 24 26.38 14.66 -35.32
N MET A 25 26.76 13.62 -34.58
CA MET A 25 27.56 13.78 -33.36
C MET A 25 29.05 14.02 -33.68
N SER A 26 29.52 13.66 -34.88
CA SER A 26 30.88 13.93 -35.35
C SER A 26 31.04 15.36 -35.85
N ASP A 27 30.01 15.93 -36.49
CA ASP A 27 29.98 17.31 -36.99
C ASP A 27 29.89 18.38 -35.88
N LYS A 28 29.36 18.03 -34.69
CA LYS A 28 29.28 18.93 -33.53
C LYS A 28 30.60 19.11 -32.75
N ARG A 29 31.75 18.68 -33.29
CA ARG A 29 33.05 18.92 -32.67
C ARG A 29 33.38 20.42 -32.65
N PRO A 30 33.74 21.05 -31.52
CA PRO A 30 34.41 22.33 -31.55
C PRO A 30 35.78 22.15 -32.24
N ALA A 31 36.11 23.03 -33.19
CA ALA A 31 37.46 23.09 -33.76
C ALA A 31 38.49 23.31 -32.64
N PRO A 32 39.71 22.73 -32.73
CA PRO A 32 40.75 22.98 -31.74
C PRO A 32 41.12 24.47 -31.82
N THR A 33 40.75 25.25 -30.79
CA THR A 33 41.07 26.67 -30.68
C THR A 33 42.56 26.82 -30.42
N SER A 34 43.32 27.15 -31.46
CA SER A 34 44.64 27.73 -31.34
C SER A 34 44.52 29.20 -30.92
N SER A 35 44.64 29.49 -29.63
CA SER A 35 45.22 30.76 -29.14
C SER A 35 45.24 30.79 -27.61
N ALA A 36 46.45 30.78 -27.07
CA ALA A 36 46.74 31.27 -25.74
C ALA A 36 46.39 32.77 -25.65
N SER A 37 45.63 33.18 -24.62
CA SER A 37 45.79 34.47 -23.94
C SER A 37 44.83 34.58 -22.74
N ARG A 38 45.42 34.54 -21.54
CA ARG A 38 45.09 35.27 -20.31
C ARG A 38 43.68 35.88 -20.16
N ARG A 39 42.98 35.49 -19.09
CA ARG A 39 42.79 36.30 -17.87
C ARG A 39 41.94 35.55 -16.84
N ALA A 40 42.51 35.32 -15.67
CA ALA A 40 41.78 34.95 -14.46
C ALA A 40 41.11 36.21 -13.85
N PRO A 41 39.91 36.10 -13.25
CA PRO A 41 39.47 37.04 -12.23
C PRO A 41 39.82 36.49 -10.84
N GLY A 42 40.56 37.29 -10.08
CA GLY A 42 40.95 37.01 -8.72
C GLY A 42 39.88 37.34 -7.68
N SER A 43 39.96 36.58 -6.58
CA SER A 43 39.83 36.94 -5.16
C SER A 43 38.60 37.67 -4.64
N SER A 44 37.97 37.04 -3.65
CA SER A 44 37.80 37.50 -2.24
C SER A 44 36.75 36.58 -1.57
N ASN A 45 36.80 36.17 -0.29
CA ASN A 45 37.80 36.13 0.77
C ASN A 45 37.19 35.31 1.94
N GLY A 46 38.03 34.66 2.75
CA GLY A 46 37.75 34.17 4.12
C GLY A 46 37.09 32.79 4.21
N GLY A 47 37.61 31.81 4.95
CA GLY A 47 38.67 31.75 5.94
C GLY A 47 38.22 30.77 7.03
N ASP A 48 38.98 29.71 7.29
CA ASP A 48 39.47 29.39 8.63
C ASP A 48 40.54 28.31 8.57
N ASP A 49 41.56 28.51 9.40
CA ASP A 49 42.87 27.86 9.38
C ASP A 49 42.92 26.59 10.22
N GLY A 50 43.93 25.76 9.91
CA GLY A 50 44.37 24.62 10.72
C GLY A 50 45.74 24.11 10.24
N TYR A 51 46.75 24.95 10.45
CA TYR A 51 48.22 24.75 10.43
C TYR A 51 48.72 23.34 10.83
N ASP A 52 49.91 22.85 10.52
CA ASP A 52 51.10 23.22 9.71
C ASP A 52 52.00 21.97 9.71
N LEU A 53 52.96 21.87 8.78
CA LEU A 53 54.35 21.51 9.12
C LEU A 53 55.29 21.76 7.91
N GLU A 54 56.46 22.29 8.25
CA GLU A 54 57.30 23.20 7.47
C GLU A 54 58.31 22.54 6.50
N PHE A 55 58.81 23.41 5.61
CA PHE A 55 59.88 23.27 4.63
C PHE A 55 61.29 23.33 5.24
N ASP A 56 62.30 22.72 4.58
CA ASP A 56 63.53 23.46 4.20
C ASP A 56 64.33 22.80 3.04
N GLY A 57 64.86 23.64 2.14
CA GLY A 57 66.21 23.49 1.59
C GLY A 57 66.57 22.46 0.49
N GLY A 58 66.12 22.70 -0.75
CA GLY A 58 67.02 22.65 -1.94
C GLY A 58 67.49 21.30 -2.51
N HIS A 59 66.74 20.83 -3.54
CA HIS A 59 67.06 19.81 -4.55
C HIS A 59 67.06 18.32 -4.13
N LEU A 60 66.04 17.59 -4.60
CA LEU A 60 66.06 16.13 -4.77
C LEU A 60 65.75 15.76 -6.22
N HIS A 61 66.78 15.24 -6.89
CA HIS A 61 66.67 14.50 -8.15
C HIS A 61 65.84 13.23 -7.91
N LEU A 62 64.79 13.02 -8.70
CA LEU A 62 64.11 11.71 -8.79
C LEU A 62 64.20 11.21 -10.23
N SER A 63 65.18 10.34 -10.45
CA SER A 63 65.28 9.45 -11.59
C SER A 63 64.11 8.46 -11.56
N GLY A 64 63.32 8.42 -12.63
CA GLY A 64 62.19 7.50 -12.73
C GLY A 64 62.64 6.04 -12.85
N PRO A 65 61.95 5.08 -12.20
CA PRO A 65 62.13 3.68 -12.50
C PRO A 65 61.23 3.26 -13.67
N GLU A 66 61.82 2.37 -14.45
CA GLU A 66 61.38 1.70 -15.66
C GLU A 66 59.92 1.19 -15.66
N ALA A 67 59.33 1.22 -16.85
CA ALA A 67 58.01 0.70 -17.13
C ALA A 67 57.91 -0.79 -16.77
N GLN A 68 57.09 -1.11 -15.76
CA GLN A 68 56.57 -2.45 -15.56
C GLN A 68 55.55 -2.79 -16.66
N PRO A 69 55.44 -4.05 -17.10
CA PRO A 69 54.46 -4.44 -18.11
C PRO A 69 53.06 -4.22 -17.54
N GLN A 70 52.25 -3.39 -18.19
CA GLN A 70 50.85 -3.24 -17.87
C GLN A 70 50.17 -4.62 -17.99
N GLU A 71 49.58 -5.09 -16.89
CA GLU A 71 48.52 -6.10 -16.92
C GLU A 71 47.47 -5.70 -17.97
N PRO A 72 46.76 -6.65 -18.62
CA PRO A 72 45.71 -6.35 -19.58
C PRO A 72 44.45 -5.83 -18.86
N GLY A 73 44.56 -4.65 -18.26
CA GLY A 73 43.53 -3.96 -17.52
C GLY A 73 42.69 -3.09 -18.44
N ALA A 74 41.41 -3.41 -18.53
CA ALA A 74 40.30 -2.56 -18.97
C ALA A 74 40.63 -1.58 -20.11
N LYS A 75 40.50 -2.05 -21.36
CA LYS A 75 40.29 -1.15 -22.51
C LYS A 75 39.16 -0.18 -22.13
N ALA A 76 39.48 1.10 -21.92
CA ALA A 76 38.49 2.14 -21.82
C ALA A 76 37.51 1.98 -22.99
N LEU A 77 36.21 1.88 -22.71
CA LEU A 77 35.17 1.83 -23.74
C LEU A 77 35.49 2.94 -24.76
N PRO A 78 35.64 2.62 -26.06
CA PRO A 78 35.94 3.64 -27.06
C PRO A 78 34.90 4.74 -26.88
N GLY A 79 35.34 5.99 -26.73
CA GLY A 79 34.45 7.12 -26.43
C GLY A 79 33.34 7.22 -27.47
N SER A 80 32.22 6.53 -27.24
CA SER A 80 31.08 6.58 -28.12
C SER A 80 30.46 7.93 -27.88
N ILE A 81 30.54 8.80 -28.89
CA ILE A 81 29.94 10.13 -28.84
C ILE A 81 28.42 10.01 -28.64
N ILE A 82 27.84 8.85 -28.94
CA ILE A 82 26.44 8.50 -28.72
C ILE A 82 26.27 7.98 -27.29
N THR A 83 25.36 8.62 -26.53
CA THR A 83 24.99 8.14 -25.19
C THR A 83 24.09 6.91 -25.28
N PRO A 84 24.10 6.02 -24.27
CA PRO A 84 23.23 4.85 -24.26
C PRO A 84 21.74 5.17 -24.44
N HIS A 85 21.28 6.29 -23.88
CA HIS A 85 19.91 6.74 -24.01
C HIS A 85 19.54 7.16 -25.44
N LEU A 86 20.41 7.93 -26.11
CA LEU A 86 20.17 8.35 -27.50
C LEU A 86 20.14 7.16 -28.46
N LEU A 87 21.04 6.19 -28.24
CA LEU A 87 21.04 4.94 -28.99
C LEU A 87 19.74 4.16 -28.77
N LEU A 88 19.29 4.02 -27.52
CA LEU A 88 18.05 3.33 -27.19
C LEU A 88 16.83 3.99 -27.84
N LEU A 89 16.69 5.31 -27.73
CA LEU A 89 15.59 6.04 -28.35
C LEU A 89 15.57 5.86 -29.87
N THR A 90 16.74 5.90 -30.50
CA THR A 90 16.87 5.69 -31.96
C THR A 90 16.41 4.30 -32.36
N LEU A 91 16.81 3.27 -31.62
CA LEU A 91 16.38 1.88 -31.85
C LEU A 91 14.87 1.70 -31.65
N ARG A 92 14.31 2.28 -30.58
CA ARG A 92 12.86 2.25 -30.33
C ARG A 92 12.06 2.94 -31.45
N LEU A 93 12.54 4.10 -31.93
CA LEU A 93 11.90 4.81 -33.05
C LEU A 93 11.98 4.01 -34.34
N ALA A 94 13.13 3.40 -34.65
CA ALA A 94 13.26 2.52 -35.81
C ALA A 94 12.31 1.31 -35.72
N ALA A 95 12.19 0.68 -34.54
CA ALA A 95 11.24 -0.40 -34.31
C ALA A 95 9.77 0.05 -34.42
N THR A 96 9.47 1.29 -34.03
CA THR A 96 8.11 1.88 -34.13
C THR A 96 7.72 2.12 -35.57
N PHE A 97 8.62 2.70 -36.37
CA PHE A 97 8.36 2.98 -37.78
C PHE A 97 8.47 1.73 -38.64
N GLY A 98 9.37 0.79 -38.33
CA GLY A 98 9.57 -0.45 -39.07
C GLY A 98 10.21 -0.20 -40.44
N THR A 99 9.39 0.24 -41.40
CA THR A 99 9.72 0.36 -42.82
C THR A 99 9.79 1.82 -43.28
N ALA A 100 10.60 2.10 -44.31
CA ALA A 100 10.67 3.43 -44.94
C ALA A 100 9.29 3.93 -45.45
N GLU A 101 8.42 3.05 -45.93
CA GLU A 101 7.07 3.41 -46.40
C GLU A 101 6.21 4.06 -45.31
N ARG A 102 6.35 3.63 -44.06
CA ARG A 102 5.64 4.23 -42.92
C ARG A 102 6.15 5.62 -42.63
N ILE A 103 7.44 5.89 -42.81
CA ILE A 103 8.01 7.24 -42.68
C ILE A 103 7.51 8.14 -43.82
N GLU A 104 7.46 7.64 -45.05
CA GLU A 104 6.89 8.38 -46.18
C GLU A 104 5.41 8.72 -45.94
N ALA A 105 4.64 7.79 -45.35
CA ALA A 105 3.25 8.03 -44.97
C ALA A 105 3.08 9.19 -43.98
N LEU A 106 4.06 9.42 -43.08
CA LEU A 106 4.05 10.58 -42.17
C LEU A 106 4.12 11.91 -42.92
N THR A 107 4.74 11.93 -44.09
CA THR A 107 5.01 13.16 -44.87
C THR A 107 3.99 13.41 -45.99
N ARG A 108 2.98 12.56 -46.14
CA ARG A 108 1.92 12.72 -47.15
C ARG A 108 1.08 13.96 -46.85
N PRO A 109 0.74 14.79 -47.86
CA PRO A 109 -0.12 15.95 -47.65
C PRO A 109 -1.43 15.59 -46.93
N GLY A 110 -1.77 16.32 -45.87
CA GLY A 110 -2.97 16.07 -45.05
C GLY A 110 -2.90 14.85 -44.11
N ALA A 111 -1.78 14.12 -44.04
CA ALA A 111 -1.64 13.03 -43.08
C ALA A 111 -1.59 13.57 -41.65
N VAL A 112 -2.34 12.95 -40.74
CA VAL A 112 -2.26 13.21 -39.31
C VAL A 112 -1.76 11.93 -38.64
N THR A 113 -0.70 12.00 -37.84
CA THR A 113 -0.19 10.85 -37.10
C THR A 113 -0.09 11.21 -35.62
N LEU A 114 -0.54 10.30 -34.76
CA LEU A 114 -0.42 10.44 -33.31
C LEU A 114 0.60 9.44 -32.80
N LEU A 115 1.63 9.90 -32.06
CA LEU A 115 2.61 9.03 -31.41
C LEU A 115 2.49 9.14 -29.88
N GLN A 116 2.42 8.00 -29.20
CA GLN A 116 2.21 7.84 -27.75
C GLN A 116 3.19 6.82 -27.15
N GLY A 117 3.22 6.62 -25.82
CA GLY A 117 4.09 5.63 -25.18
C GLY A 117 5.46 6.15 -24.77
N ALA A 118 5.53 7.46 -24.47
CA ALA A 118 6.74 8.12 -24.01
C ALA A 118 6.43 9.12 -22.88
N SER A 119 7.43 9.30 -22.01
CA SER A 119 7.38 10.27 -20.93
C SER A 119 7.38 11.70 -21.49
N ARG A 120 6.85 12.65 -20.72
CA ARG A 120 6.89 14.08 -21.06
C ARG A 120 8.32 14.60 -21.24
N GLU A 121 9.27 14.08 -20.48
CA GLU A 121 10.68 14.48 -20.52
C GLU A 121 11.33 14.09 -21.86
N ASP A 122 10.97 12.93 -22.41
CA ASP A 122 11.55 12.41 -23.65
C ASP A 122 10.99 13.08 -24.92
N MET A 123 9.84 13.77 -24.85
CA MET A 123 9.13 14.24 -26.04
C MET A 123 9.94 15.18 -26.93
N SER A 124 10.70 16.09 -26.31
CA SER A 124 11.56 17.02 -27.05
C SER A 124 12.66 16.28 -27.80
N GLU A 125 13.30 15.32 -27.13
CA GLU A 125 14.36 14.52 -27.73
C GLU A 125 13.80 13.63 -28.85
N ILE A 126 12.65 13.00 -28.64
CA ILE A 126 11.96 12.21 -29.66
C ILE A 126 11.67 13.05 -30.91
N ALA A 127 11.13 14.27 -30.77
CA ALA A 127 10.88 15.15 -31.91
C ALA A 127 12.16 15.47 -32.68
N ASP A 128 13.22 15.85 -31.96
CA ASP A 128 14.51 16.20 -32.56
C ASP A 128 15.13 15.00 -33.29
N ARG A 129 15.01 13.79 -32.72
CA ARG A 129 15.52 12.55 -33.33
C ARG A 129 14.71 12.15 -34.56
N ILE A 130 13.37 12.25 -34.53
CA ILE A 130 12.53 12.00 -35.70
C ILE A 130 12.94 12.92 -36.85
N ALA A 131 13.04 14.23 -36.56
CA ALA A 131 13.39 15.24 -37.56
C ALA A 131 14.81 15.06 -38.14
N ALA A 132 15.78 14.69 -37.30
CA ALA A 132 17.18 14.59 -37.71
C ALA A 132 17.53 13.25 -38.37
N LEU A 133 16.95 12.13 -37.91
CA LEU A 133 17.41 10.81 -38.28
C LEU A 133 16.49 10.12 -39.30
N PHE A 134 15.19 10.34 -39.21
CA PHE A 134 14.19 9.57 -39.96
C PHE A 134 13.59 10.34 -41.13
N LEU A 135 13.38 11.66 -41.00
CA LEU A 135 12.79 12.45 -42.07
C LEU A 135 13.80 12.80 -43.19
N PRO A 136 13.35 12.87 -44.46
CA PRO A 136 14.18 13.40 -45.54
C PRO A 136 14.40 14.90 -45.38
N PRO A 137 15.53 15.48 -45.85
CA PRO A 137 15.84 16.91 -45.69
C PRO A 137 14.75 17.85 -46.20
N SER A 138 13.98 17.44 -47.21
CA SER A 138 12.85 18.19 -47.77
C SER A 138 11.60 18.21 -46.89
N ALA A 139 11.53 17.37 -45.86
CA ALA A 139 10.42 17.28 -44.91
C ALA A 139 10.83 17.64 -43.47
N THR A 140 12.13 17.88 -43.22
CA THR A 140 12.65 18.26 -41.91
C THR A 140 12.26 19.71 -41.58
N PRO A 141 11.56 19.97 -40.46
CA PRO A 141 11.26 21.33 -40.04
C PRO A 141 12.55 22.08 -39.61
N PRO A 142 12.68 23.38 -39.91
CA PRO A 142 13.87 24.15 -39.53
C PRO A 142 14.03 24.25 -38.00
N ARG A 143 15.27 24.09 -37.53
CA ARG A 143 15.61 24.04 -36.09
C ARG A 143 15.43 25.38 -35.38
N ASP A 144 15.55 26.50 -36.09
CA ASP A 144 15.59 27.84 -35.50
C ASP A 144 14.21 28.49 -35.35
N LYS A 145 13.95 29.12 -34.19
CA LYS A 145 12.65 29.73 -33.87
C LYS A 145 12.30 30.88 -34.81
N LEU A 146 13.32 31.60 -35.31
CA LEU A 146 13.19 32.71 -36.26
C LEU A 146 12.95 32.23 -37.71
N GLN A 147 13.39 31.01 -38.05
CA GLN A 147 13.26 30.41 -39.38
C GLN A 147 11.90 29.71 -39.57
N ARG A 148 11.26 29.26 -38.49
CA ARG A 148 9.90 28.65 -38.49
C ARG A 148 8.82 29.60 -39.01
N ASP A 149 8.97 30.90 -38.78
CA ASP A 149 8.04 31.92 -39.25
C ASP A 149 8.29 32.34 -40.71
N ILE A 150 9.46 31.99 -41.28
CA ILE A 150 9.90 32.43 -42.62
C ILE A 150 9.76 31.31 -43.68
N ASP A 151 9.99 30.04 -43.34
CA ASP A 151 9.91 28.94 -44.32
C ASP A 151 8.54 28.26 -44.38
N ALA A 152 7.72 28.70 -45.35
CA ALA A 152 6.45 28.09 -45.72
C ALA A 152 6.57 26.71 -46.42
N LEU A 153 7.78 26.14 -46.53
CA LEU A 153 8.13 25.01 -47.39
C LEU A 153 8.26 23.64 -46.67
N ALA A 154 8.22 23.58 -45.33
CA ALA A 154 8.31 22.31 -44.62
C ALA A 154 7.03 21.45 -44.82
N ARG A 155 7.19 20.20 -45.27
CA ARG A 155 6.08 19.28 -45.57
C ARG A 155 5.41 18.67 -44.33
N LEU A 156 6.07 18.67 -43.16
CA LEU A 156 5.59 18.07 -41.91
C LEU A 156 5.68 19.06 -40.74
N SER A 157 4.57 19.24 -40.02
CA SER A 157 4.48 19.95 -38.75
C SER A 157 4.57 18.96 -37.59
N ILE A 158 5.49 19.15 -36.64
CA ILE A 158 5.60 18.35 -35.41
C ILE A 158 5.03 19.17 -34.25
N LEU A 159 3.95 18.68 -33.64
CA LEU A 159 3.30 19.32 -32.51
C LEU A 159 3.79 18.69 -31.20
N LEU A 160 4.31 19.55 -30.33
CA LEU A 160 4.83 19.20 -29.01
C LEU A 160 3.98 19.90 -27.94
N PRO A 161 3.45 19.16 -26.95
CA PRO A 161 2.79 19.77 -25.81
C PRO A 161 3.78 20.60 -24.99
N SER A 162 3.28 21.67 -24.39
CA SER A 162 4.07 22.51 -23.49
C SER A 162 4.66 21.69 -22.33
N ARG A 163 5.95 21.93 -22.02
CA ARG A 163 6.65 21.25 -20.92
C ARG A 163 6.02 21.48 -19.55
N THR A 164 5.27 22.57 -19.36
CA THR A 164 4.70 22.98 -18.06
C THR A 164 3.19 22.79 -17.93
N LYS A 165 2.47 22.55 -19.04
CA LYS A 165 1.00 22.45 -19.01
C LYS A 165 0.55 20.99 -19.01
N THR A 166 -0.35 20.66 -18.09
CA THR A 166 -1.00 19.35 -17.95
C THR A 166 -2.26 19.20 -18.80
N GLN A 167 -2.77 20.30 -19.35
CA GLN A 167 -3.93 20.31 -20.26
C GLN A 167 -3.52 19.91 -21.69
N PRO A 168 -4.43 19.29 -22.45
CA PRO A 168 -4.16 18.94 -23.84
C PRO A 168 -3.82 20.19 -24.67
N PRO A 169 -2.89 20.08 -25.64
CA PRO A 169 -2.47 21.20 -26.48
C PRO A 169 -3.53 21.54 -27.55
N GLU A 170 -4.77 21.82 -27.14
CA GLU A 170 -5.92 21.99 -28.05
C GLU A 170 -5.72 23.12 -29.06
N ARG A 171 -5.10 24.23 -28.62
CA ARG A 171 -4.78 25.35 -29.50
C ARG A 171 -3.76 24.97 -30.57
N GLU A 172 -2.68 24.30 -30.18
CA GLU A 172 -1.59 23.90 -31.08
C GLU A 172 -2.05 22.79 -32.05
N ILE A 173 -2.87 21.85 -31.55
CA ILE A 173 -3.55 20.84 -32.37
C ILE A 173 -4.49 21.50 -33.37
N ARG A 174 -5.33 22.45 -32.95
CA ARG A 174 -6.22 23.18 -33.84
C ARG A 174 -5.45 23.95 -34.91
N GLU A 175 -4.45 24.73 -34.52
CA GLU A 175 -3.61 25.51 -35.44
C GLU A 175 -2.88 24.60 -36.45
N GLY A 176 -2.39 23.43 -36.02
CA GLY A 176 -1.76 22.46 -36.91
C GLY A 176 -2.75 21.80 -37.89
N LEU A 177 -3.93 21.41 -37.42
CA LEU A 177 -4.98 20.77 -38.22
C LEU A 177 -5.71 21.73 -39.16
N GLU A 178 -5.72 23.03 -38.86
CA GLU A 178 -6.24 24.08 -39.77
C GLU A 178 -5.35 24.25 -41.02
N THR A 179 -4.12 23.73 -40.99
CA THR A 179 -3.24 23.68 -42.17
C THR A 179 -3.37 22.35 -42.90
N HIS A 180 -3.39 22.35 -44.23
CA HIS A 180 -3.35 21.10 -45.05
C HIS A 180 -1.98 20.39 -45.03
N ARG A 181 -1.12 20.71 -44.05
CA ARG A 181 0.21 20.12 -43.91
C ARG A 181 0.11 18.76 -43.22
N ALA A 182 1.07 17.87 -43.50
CA ALA A 182 1.18 16.66 -42.71
C ALA A 182 1.49 17.06 -41.25
N THR A 183 0.85 16.41 -40.28
CA THR A 183 0.96 16.76 -38.85
C THR A 183 1.27 15.52 -38.02
N LEU A 184 2.40 15.56 -37.30
CA LEU A 184 2.77 14.55 -36.31
C LEU A 184 2.52 15.13 -34.91
N ILE A 185 1.61 14.51 -34.16
CA ILE A 185 1.26 14.87 -32.79
C ILE A 185 2.00 13.93 -31.86
N LEU A 186 2.90 14.47 -31.02
CA LEU A 186 3.55 13.71 -29.96
C LEU A 186 2.79 13.91 -28.65
N LEU A 187 2.15 12.85 -28.13
CA LEU A 187 1.31 12.95 -26.94
C LEU A 187 1.90 12.13 -25.77
N PRO A 188 2.23 12.76 -24.63
CA PRO A 188 2.80 12.07 -23.48
C PRO A 188 1.73 11.31 -22.70
N ASP A 189 2.15 10.25 -22.02
CA ASP A 189 1.26 9.27 -21.39
C ASP A 189 0.37 9.87 -20.28
N ASP A 190 0.76 11.03 -19.75
CA ASP A 190 0.04 11.79 -18.72
C ASP A 190 -1.04 12.74 -19.26
N ILE A 191 -1.10 12.98 -20.59
CA ILE A 191 -2.12 13.80 -21.23
C ILE A 191 -3.16 12.91 -21.91
N ARG A 192 -4.44 13.26 -21.76
CA ARG A 192 -5.56 12.64 -22.48
C ARG A 192 -6.17 13.64 -23.46
N LEU A 193 -6.36 13.21 -24.70
CA LEU A 193 -7.08 14.00 -25.71
C LEU A 193 -8.61 13.91 -25.48
N PRO A 194 -9.37 14.96 -25.82
CA PRO A 194 -10.82 14.93 -25.85
C PRO A 194 -11.37 13.74 -26.67
N ARG A 195 -12.43 13.09 -26.18
CA ARG A 195 -13.06 11.93 -26.86
C ARG A 195 -13.43 12.21 -28.31
N ALA A 196 -13.91 13.42 -28.61
CA ALA A 196 -14.30 13.82 -29.96
C ALA A 196 -13.13 13.82 -30.96
N LEU A 197 -11.89 14.10 -30.50
CA LEU A 197 -10.70 13.99 -31.34
C LEU A 197 -10.27 12.53 -31.50
N LEU A 198 -10.34 11.73 -30.45
CA LEU A 198 -9.97 10.31 -30.49
C LEU A 198 -10.84 9.50 -31.47
N THR A 199 -12.10 9.89 -31.69
CA THR A 199 -12.98 9.25 -32.68
C THR A 199 -12.63 9.58 -34.13
N LEU A 200 -11.92 10.68 -34.38
CA LEU A 200 -11.60 11.18 -35.72
C LEU A 200 -10.12 11.00 -36.09
N LEU A 201 -9.24 10.90 -35.08
CA LEU A 201 -7.81 10.67 -35.27
C LEU A 201 -7.54 9.21 -35.68
N PRO A 202 -6.52 8.98 -36.52
CA PRO A 202 -6.10 7.62 -36.87
C PRO A 202 -5.54 6.88 -35.66
N VAL A 203 -5.46 5.55 -35.78
CA VAL A 203 -4.91 4.67 -34.73
C VAL A 203 -3.53 5.18 -34.29
N PRO A 204 -3.31 5.46 -32.99
CA PRO A 204 -2.05 5.98 -32.52
C PRO A 204 -0.90 5.00 -32.74
N LEU A 205 0.25 5.51 -33.18
CA LEU A 205 1.51 4.77 -33.15
C LEU A 205 2.04 4.77 -31.72
N THR A 206 2.17 3.60 -31.12
CA THR A 206 2.80 3.45 -29.80
C THR A 206 4.30 3.26 -29.99
N LEU A 207 5.10 4.10 -29.32
CA LEU A 207 6.55 3.97 -29.27
C LEU A 207 6.90 2.58 -28.73
N ALA A 208 7.70 1.83 -29.49
CA ALA A 208 8.05 0.46 -29.16
C ALA A 208 8.58 0.36 -27.71
N PRO A 209 8.05 -0.57 -26.89
CA PRO A 209 8.58 -0.80 -25.55
C PRO A 209 10.01 -1.33 -25.65
N VAL A 210 10.79 -1.21 -24.57
CA VAL A 210 12.13 -1.78 -24.58
C VAL A 210 12.04 -3.29 -24.39
N ASP A 211 12.20 -4.02 -25.47
CA ASP A 211 12.17 -5.48 -25.50
C ASP A 211 13.58 -6.10 -25.60
N ARG A 212 13.65 -7.43 -25.65
CA ARG A 212 14.92 -8.16 -25.80
C ARG A 212 15.64 -7.79 -27.10
N GLU A 213 14.95 -7.67 -28.22
CA GLU A 213 15.58 -7.43 -29.52
C GLU A 213 16.18 -6.02 -29.60
N ILE A 214 15.48 -5.00 -29.10
CA ILE A 214 16.00 -3.64 -28.97
C ILE A 214 17.18 -3.61 -27.99
N THR A 215 17.10 -4.35 -26.88
CA THR A 215 18.20 -4.40 -25.89
C THR A 215 19.43 -5.11 -26.47
N LEU A 216 19.25 -6.21 -27.22
CA LEU A 216 20.32 -6.90 -27.93
C LEU A 216 20.98 -6.00 -28.97
N ALA A 217 20.18 -5.28 -29.75
CA ALA A 217 20.68 -4.29 -30.71
C ALA A 217 21.49 -3.19 -30.02
N GLN A 218 21.01 -2.69 -28.88
CA GLN A 218 21.71 -1.68 -28.09
C GLN A 218 23.06 -2.19 -27.57
N LEU A 219 23.10 -3.40 -26.99
CA LEU A 219 24.33 -4.04 -26.53
C LEU A 219 25.29 -4.26 -27.70
N ALA A 220 24.79 -4.79 -28.81
CA ALA A 220 25.57 -5.07 -30.01
C ALA A 220 26.22 -3.83 -30.64
N MET A 221 25.54 -2.68 -30.56
CA MET A 221 26.04 -1.41 -31.06
C MET A 221 26.91 -0.64 -30.06
N THR A 222 26.82 -0.99 -28.77
CA THR A 222 27.64 -0.40 -27.70
C THR A 222 28.99 -1.10 -27.57
N TYR A 223 29.03 -2.43 -27.72
CA TYR A 223 30.23 -3.25 -27.55
C TYR A 223 30.76 -3.73 -28.90
N SER A 224 32.08 -3.65 -29.13
CA SER A 224 32.69 -3.97 -30.44
C SER A 224 33.39 -5.33 -30.51
N GLU A 225 33.66 -6.00 -29.38
CA GLU A 225 34.41 -7.27 -29.32
C GLU A 225 33.63 -8.34 -28.52
N GLY A 226 33.69 -9.60 -28.96
CA GLY A 226 33.28 -10.78 -28.17
C GLY A 226 31.78 -10.96 -27.93
N ILE A 227 30.92 -10.63 -28.91
CA ILE A 227 29.46 -10.75 -28.76
C ILE A 227 28.97 -12.16 -29.13
N ASP A 228 28.60 -12.94 -28.11
CA ASP A 228 27.82 -14.17 -28.26
C ASP A 228 26.33 -13.85 -28.07
N LEU A 229 25.60 -13.75 -29.19
CA LEU A 229 24.17 -13.41 -29.19
C LEU A 229 23.30 -14.42 -28.43
N GLU A 230 23.67 -15.69 -28.45
CA GLU A 230 22.90 -16.74 -27.78
C GLU A 230 23.11 -16.69 -26.27
N ALA A 231 24.33 -16.36 -25.83
CA ALA A 231 24.60 -16.08 -24.42
C ALA A 231 23.87 -14.82 -23.94
N LEU A 232 23.85 -13.74 -24.74
CA LEU A 232 23.10 -12.53 -24.41
C LEU A 232 21.59 -12.77 -24.34
N ARG A 233 21.03 -13.51 -25.31
CA ARG A 233 19.60 -13.89 -25.31
C ARG A 233 19.22 -14.68 -24.07
N ARG A 234 20.08 -15.61 -23.62
CA ARG A 234 19.88 -16.39 -22.39
C ARG A 234 20.02 -15.54 -21.13
N ALA A 235 20.88 -14.53 -21.12
CA ALA A 235 21.10 -13.66 -19.97
C ALA A 235 19.99 -12.61 -19.76
N LEU A 236 19.37 -12.13 -20.85
CA LEU A 236 18.34 -11.10 -20.77
C LEU A 236 16.98 -11.65 -20.26
N PRO A 237 16.29 -10.92 -19.37
CA PRO A 237 14.98 -11.33 -18.84
C PRO A 237 13.85 -11.10 -19.85
N GLU A 238 12.61 -11.41 -19.48
CA GLU A 238 11.43 -11.18 -20.33
C GLU A 238 11.20 -9.69 -20.67
N ASN A 239 10.49 -9.45 -21.78
CA ASN A 239 10.29 -8.10 -22.33
C ASN A 239 9.66 -7.13 -21.31
N ALA A 240 8.71 -7.59 -20.50
CA ALA A 240 8.08 -6.75 -19.47
C ALA A 240 9.09 -6.25 -18.42
N ALA A 241 10.00 -7.14 -17.98
CA ALA A 241 11.04 -6.80 -17.01
C ALA A 241 12.11 -5.86 -17.59
N LEU A 242 12.40 -5.97 -18.90
CA LEU A 242 13.33 -5.05 -19.58
C LEU A 242 12.75 -3.64 -19.79
N ALA A 243 11.42 -3.55 -19.95
CA ALA A 243 10.72 -2.29 -20.13
C ALA A 243 10.66 -1.47 -18.82
N SER A 244 10.69 -2.12 -17.66
CA SER A 244 10.62 -1.46 -16.34
C SER A 244 11.97 -0.98 -15.81
N VAL A 245 13.10 -1.34 -16.44
CA VAL A 245 14.44 -0.93 -15.98
C VAL A 245 14.60 0.59 -16.08
N PRO A 246 14.86 1.30 -14.96
CA PRO A 246 15.07 2.75 -14.98
C PRO A 246 16.23 3.16 -15.88
N GLN A 247 16.11 4.31 -16.55
CA GLN A 247 17.13 4.82 -17.48
C GLN A 247 18.52 4.93 -16.84
N ALA A 248 18.60 5.42 -15.60
CA ALA A 248 19.85 5.53 -14.86
C ALA A 248 20.48 4.15 -14.58
N ALA A 249 19.67 3.15 -14.20
CA ALA A 249 20.14 1.79 -13.97
C ALA A 249 20.64 1.14 -15.27
N ARG A 250 19.94 1.35 -16.40
CA ARG A 250 20.40 0.88 -17.72
C ARG A 250 21.70 1.57 -18.15
N ALA A 251 21.83 2.88 -17.94
CA ALA A 251 23.06 3.61 -18.21
C ALA A 251 24.23 3.08 -17.37
N LEU A 252 24.00 2.75 -16.09
CA LEU A 252 25.00 2.13 -15.22
C LEU A 252 25.39 0.72 -15.68
N ALA A 253 24.40 -0.11 -16.03
CA ALA A 253 24.64 -1.48 -16.50
C ALA A 253 25.50 -1.51 -17.77
N LEU A 254 25.28 -0.57 -18.69
CA LEU A 254 26.05 -0.43 -19.94
C LEU A 254 27.47 0.14 -19.74
N ARG A 255 27.88 0.43 -18.50
CA ARG A 255 29.28 0.73 -18.18
C ARG A 255 30.12 -0.52 -17.89
N ALA A 256 29.48 -1.70 -17.84
CA ALA A 256 30.19 -2.96 -17.63
C ALA A 256 31.23 -3.19 -18.75
N PRO A 257 32.33 -3.89 -18.46
CA PRO A 257 33.44 -4.08 -19.42
C PRO A 257 33.08 -5.00 -20.60
N SER A 258 31.99 -5.77 -20.50
CA SER A 258 31.53 -6.66 -21.58
C SER A 258 30.03 -6.62 -21.78
N ALA A 259 29.57 -6.97 -22.99
CA ALA A 259 28.14 -7.05 -23.33
C ALA A 259 27.40 -8.08 -22.46
N LEU A 260 28.03 -9.21 -22.14
CA LEU A 260 27.43 -10.26 -21.30
C LEU A 260 27.26 -9.78 -19.85
N GLU A 261 28.25 -9.08 -19.32
CA GLU A 261 28.16 -8.52 -17.98
C GLU A 261 27.12 -7.38 -17.91
N ALA A 262 27.04 -6.54 -18.94
CA ALA A 262 25.97 -5.56 -19.06
C ALA A 262 24.58 -6.21 -19.13
N ALA A 263 24.42 -7.30 -19.89
CA ALA A 263 23.17 -8.06 -19.94
C ALA A 263 22.82 -8.66 -18.57
N ASN A 264 23.80 -9.20 -17.83
CA ASN A 264 23.60 -9.71 -16.48
C ASN A 264 23.23 -8.59 -15.47
N GLN A 265 23.85 -7.41 -15.59
CA GLN A 265 23.50 -6.25 -14.76
C GLN A 265 22.11 -5.71 -15.08
N LEU A 266 21.72 -5.68 -16.37
CA LEU A 266 20.35 -5.37 -16.78
C LEU A 266 19.36 -6.39 -16.24
N ALA A 267 19.70 -7.68 -16.29
CA ALA A 267 18.89 -8.74 -15.70
C ALA A 267 18.74 -8.57 -14.19
N LYS A 268 19.81 -8.19 -13.49
CA LYS A 268 19.80 -7.89 -12.04
C LYS A 268 18.94 -6.67 -11.72
N ALA A 269 19.04 -5.59 -12.50
CA ALA A 269 18.24 -4.38 -12.32
C ALA A 269 16.76 -4.60 -12.66
N ALA A 270 16.48 -5.54 -13.55
CA ALA A 270 15.12 -5.96 -13.92
C ALA A 270 14.51 -6.97 -12.93
N ARG A 271 15.29 -7.54 -11.99
CA ARG A 271 14.75 -8.44 -10.99
C ARG A 271 13.83 -7.65 -10.05
N PRO A 272 12.59 -8.12 -9.82
CA PRO A 272 11.76 -7.57 -8.77
C PRO A 272 12.51 -7.68 -7.45
N ARG A 273 12.44 -6.63 -6.64
CA ARG A 273 13.05 -6.62 -5.30
C ARG A 273 12.23 -7.56 -4.42
N VAL A 274 12.59 -8.84 -4.37
CA VAL A 274 11.99 -9.78 -3.44
C VAL A 274 12.45 -9.38 -2.04
N ILE A 275 11.55 -8.80 -1.25
CA ILE A 275 11.78 -8.63 0.18
C ILE A 275 11.61 -10.01 0.82
N THR A 276 12.71 -10.74 0.96
CA THR A 276 12.77 -12.03 1.70
C THR A 276 12.84 -11.84 3.21
N ALA A 277 12.56 -10.64 3.72
CA ALA A 277 12.60 -10.34 5.16
C ALA A 277 11.19 -10.52 5.76
N GLY A 278 10.82 -11.76 6.00
CA GLY A 278 9.61 -12.15 6.72
C GLY A 278 9.64 -13.66 7.05
N PRO A 279 9.06 -14.09 8.18
CA PRO A 279 8.93 -15.51 8.48
C PRO A 279 7.95 -16.17 7.51
N ASP A 280 8.06 -17.48 7.34
CA ASP A 280 7.07 -18.25 6.57
C ASP A 280 5.74 -18.29 7.33
N LEU A 281 4.60 -18.13 6.65
CA LEU A 281 3.25 -18.34 7.19
C LEU A 281 3.11 -19.68 7.93
N ASP A 282 3.85 -20.72 7.54
CA ASP A 282 3.83 -22.00 8.25
C ASP A 282 4.61 -22.01 9.56
N GLN A 283 5.47 -21.01 9.78
CA GLN A 283 6.18 -20.79 11.05
C GLN A 283 5.34 -19.97 12.04
N ILE A 284 4.24 -19.35 11.58
CA ILE A 284 3.32 -18.60 12.44
C ILE A 284 2.44 -19.59 13.20
N ALA A 285 2.59 -19.61 14.53
CA ALA A 285 1.75 -20.42 15.41
C ALA A 285 0.37 -19.76 15.64
N GLY A 286 -0.68 -20.58 15.70
CA GLY A 286 -2.07 -20.15 15.93
C GLY A 286 -3.04 -20.65 14.85
N ASP A 287 -4.34 -20.44 15.06
CA ASP A 287 -5.42 -20.74 14.10
C ASP A 287 -6.42 -19.59 14.03
N THR A 288 -5.91 -18.37 13.88
CA THR A 288 -6.76 -17.19 13.72
C THR A 288 -7.39 -17.17 12.33
N GLU A 289 -8.57 -16.55 12.22
CA GLU A 289 -9.23 -16.33 10.93
C GLU A 289 -8.29 -15.64 9.93
N ALA A 290 -7.56 -14.61 10.38
CA ALA A 290 -6.61 -13.88 9.56
C ALA A 290 -5.51 -14.78 8.98
N LEU A 291 -4.96 -15.70 9.78
CA LEU A 291 -3.94 -16.64 9.32
C LEU A 291 -4.51 -17.62 8.29
N ARG A 292 -5.74 -18.12 8.49
CA ARG A 292 -6.39 -19.03 7.56
C ARG A 292 -6.65 -18.37 6.20
N ILE A 293 -7.13 -17.14 6.22
CA ILE A 293 -7.34 -16.33 5.01
C ILE A 293 -6.02 -16.05 4.31
N ALA A 294 -4.98 -15.64 5.05
CA ALA A 294 -3.64 -15.42 4.50
C ALA A 294 -3.08 -16.68 3.81
N LYS A 295 -3.16 -17.84 4.48
CA LYS A 295 -2.75 -19.14 3.92
C LYS A 295 -3.56 -19.52 2.68
N ARG A 296 -4.88 -19.26 2.69
CA ARG A 296 -5.74 -19.49 1.52
C ARG A 296 -5.34 -18.62 0.34
N MET A 297 -5.16 -17.31 0.53
CA MET A 297 -4.76 -16.39 -0.54
C MET A 297 -3.42 -16.78 -1.17
N VAL A 298 -2.42 -17.15 -0.35
CA VAL A 298 -1.12 -17.62 -0.84
C VAL A 298 -1.25 -18.93 -1.62
N ARG A 299 -2.09 -19.87 -1.15
CA ARG A 299 -2.39 -21.11 -1.87
C ARG A 299 -3.10 -20.85 -3.19
N ASP A 300 -4.13 -20.02 -3.21
CA ASP A 300 -4.87 -19.64 -4.42
C ASP A 300 -3.91 -19.03 -5.46
N LEU A 301 -2.99 -18.15 -5.04
CA LEU A 301 -1.96 -17.58 -5.92
C LEU A 301 -1.02 -18.66 -6.48
N ALA A 302 -0.61 -19.62 -5.65
CA ALA A 302 0.24 -20.73 -6.10
C ALA A 302 -0.49 -21.68 -7.06
N ASP A 303 -1.76 -21.98 -6.81
CA ASP A 303 -2.60 -22.83 -7.64
C ASP A 303 -2.95 -22.16 -8.98
N TRP A 304 -3.20 -20.86 -9.00
CA TRP A 304 -3.32 -20.07 -10.23
C TRP A 304 -2.01 -20.08 -11.03
N LYS A 305 -0.87 -19.87 -10.37
CA LYS A 305 0.46 -19.96 -11.01
C LYS A 305 0.72 -21.35 -11.61
N ALA A 306 0.20 -22.39 -10.98
CA ALA A 306 0.24 -23.77 -11.46
C ALA A 306 -0.89 -24.11 -12.47
N ARG A 307 -1.73 -23.14 -12.85
CA ARG A 307 -2.90 -23.29 -13.75
C ARG A 307 -3.90 -24.34 -13.30
N LYS A 308 -4.09 -24.51 -11.99
CA LYS A 308 -5.12 -25.39 -11.41
C LYS A 308 -6.47 -24.70 -11.24
N ILE A 309 -6.45 -23.38 -11.06
CA ILE A 309 -7.64 -22.53 -10.90
C ILE A 309 -7.50 -21.31 -11.81
N ASP A 310 -8.64 -20.74 -12.20
CA ASP A 310 -8.69 -19.44 -12.88
C ASP A 310 -8.55 -18.30 -11.87
N TRP A 311 -8.04 -17.15 -12.31
CA TRP A 311 -7.85 -16.00 -11.42
C TRP A 311 -9.15 -15.50 -10.78
N SER A 312 -10.29 -15.69 -11.46
CA SER A 312 -11.61 -15.34 -10.93
C SER A 312 -12.05 -16.19 -9.73
N GLU A 313 -11.45 -17.37 -9.54
CA GLU A 313 -11.76 -18.26 -8.40
C GLU A 313 -10.89 -17.95 -7.17
N ALA A 314 -9.78 -17.21 -7.37
CA ALA A 314 -8.84 -16.88 -6.31
C ALA A 314 -9.38 -15.79 -5.37
N THR A 315 -8.96 -15.85 -4.11
CA THR A 315 -9.17 -14.75 -3.15
C THR A 315 -8.16 -13.64 -3.42
N ARG A 316 -8.58 -12.59 -4.14
CA ARG A 316 -7.67 -11.56 -4.69
C ARG A 316 -7.35 -10.43 -3.72
N SER A 317 -8.19 -10.20 -2.71
CA SER A 317 -8.00 -9.09 -1.78
C SER A 317 -8.45 -9.36 -0.35
N ALA A 318 -7.73 -8.76 0.59
CA ALA A 318 -8.07 -8.77 2.01
C ALA A 318 -7.70 -7.45 2.71
N LEU A 319 -8.52 -7.04 3.67
CA LEU A 319 -8.24 -5.95 4.60
C LEU A 319 -8.08 -6.54 6.00
N PHE A 320 -6.89 -6.37 6.57
CA PHE A 320 -6.57 -6.73 7.94
C PHE A 320 -6.84 -5.53 8.85
N PHE A 321 -7.74 -5.66 9.80
CA PHE A 321 -8.03 -4.62 10.78
C PHE A 321 -7.78 -5.12 12.20
N GLY A 322 -7.51 -4.21 13.15
CA GLY A 322 -7.30 -4.59 14.55
C GLY A 322 -6.38 -3.62 15.26
N PRO A 323 -6.11 -3.81 16.56
CA PRO A 323 -5.34 -2.85 17.35
C PRO A 323 -3.93 -2.62 16.80
N PRO A 324 -3.32 -1.45 17.07
CA PRO A 324 -1.95 -1.17 16.66
C PRO A 324 -0.99 -2.20 17.26
N GLY A 325 0.01 -2.60 16.48
CA GLY A 325 0.99 -3.60 16.92
C GLY A 325 0.49 -5.05 16.96
N SER A 326 -0.74 -5.37 16.53
CA SER A 326 -1.26 -6.75 16.49
C SER A 326 -0.57 -7.67 15.47
N GLY A 327 0.30 -7.13 14.61
CA GLY A 327 1.05 -7.92 13.63
C GLY A 327 0.46 -7.93 12.22
N LYS A 328 -0.45 -7.01 11.86
CA LYS A 328 -1.03 -6.88 10.51
C LYS A 328 0.04 -6.80 9.39
N THR A 329 0.99 -5.87 9.52
CA THR A 329 2.12 -5.70 8.59
C THR A 329 3.04 -6.92 8.57
N TRP A 330 3.22 -7.57 9.72
CA TRP A 330 4.05 -8.77 9.84
C TRP A 330 3.41 -9.98 9.12
N LEU A 331 2.10 -10.17 9.28
CA LEU A 331 1.32 -11.20 8.58
C LEU A 331 1.37 -11.00 7.06
N ALA A 332 1.21 -9.75 6.59
CA ALA A 332 1.29 -9.44 5.16
C ALA A 332 2.69 -9.74 4.58
N ARG A 333 3.76 -9.41 5.32
CA ARG A 333 5.14 -9.76 4.91
C ARG A 333 5.35 -11.27 4.86
N ALA A 334 4.80 -12.02 5.81
CA ALA A 334 4.87 -13.47 5.81
C ALA A 334 4.16 -14.08 4.58
N MET A 335 3.03 -13.51 4.14
CA MET A 335 2.39 -13.93 2.89
C MET A 335 3.34 -13.79 1.68
N GLY A 336 4.07 -12.68 1.59
CA GLY A 336 5.04 -12.45 0.52
C GLY A 336 6.19 -13.45 0.55
N ALA A 337 6.72 -13.72 1.75
CA ALA A 337 7.79 -14.69 1.96
C ALA A 337 7.36 -16.12 1.57
N SER A 338 6.20 -16.60 2.06
CA SER A 338 5.68 -17.93 1.74
C SER A 338 5.32 -18.11 0.28
N ALA A 339 4.76 -17.07 -0.36
CA ALA A 339 4.44 -17.11 -1.77
C ALA A 339 5.70 -17.09 -2.66
N GLY A 340 6.83 -16.60 -2.15
CA GLY A 340 8.06 -16.44 -2.93
C GLY A 340 7.87 -15.44 -4.09
N VAL A 341 7.06 -14.40 -3.88
CA VAL A 341 6.69 -13.39 -4.88
C VAL A 341 7.15 -12.00 -4.48
N THR A 342 7.07 -11.05 -5.40
CA THR A 342 7.40 -9.65 -5.11
C THR A 342 6.43 -9.09 -4.07
N PHE A 343 6.94 -8.53 -2.98
CA PHE A 343 6.15 -7.84 -1.96
C PHE A 343 6.40 -6.33 -2.08
N ILE A 344 5.37 -5.59 -2.47
CA ILE A 344 5.41 -4.13 -2.61
C ILE A 344 4.62 -3.54 -1.46
N SER A 345 5.30 -2.76 -0.62
CA SER A 345 4.67 -2.03 0.48
C SER A 345 4.46 -0.59 0.04
N ALA A 346 3.26 -0.07 0.27
CA ALA A 346 2.92 1.32 0.08
C ALA A 346 1.98 1.77 1.20
N GLY A 347 1.77 3.09 1.34
CA GLY A 347 0.85 3.61 2.33
C GLY A 347 0.52 5.08 2.07
N PHE A 348 -0.61 5.53 2.62
CA PHE A 348 -1.04 6.91 2.45
C PHE A 348 -0.06 7.92 3.04
N GLY A 349 0.59 7.60 4.17
CA GLY A 349 1.66 8.43 4.73
C GLY A 349 2.85 8.60 3.79
N GLU A 350 3.30 7.52 3.14
CA GLU A 350 4.40 7.55 2.17
C GLU A 350 4.02 8.38 0.93
N TRP A 351 2.80 8.19 0.40
CA TRP A 351 2.35 8.97 -0.74
C TRP A 351 2.20 10.45 -0.42
N GLN A 352 1.70 10.79 0.77
CA GLN A 352 1.60 12.19 1.22
C GLN A 352 2.98 12.83 1.37
N ALA A 353 3.98 12.09 1.83
CA ALA A 353 5.35 12.59 1.96
C ALA A 353 6.00 12.95 0.60
N ALA A 354 5.45 12.46 -0.52
CA ALA A 354 5.96 12.76 -1.85
C ALA A 354 5.73 14.23 -2.28
N GLY A 355 4.79 14.95 -1.65
CA GLY A 355 4.56 16.37 -1.94
C GLY A 355 3.09 16.77 -1.94
N HIS A 356 2.72 17.66 -2.86
CA HIS A 356 1.34 18.14 -2.97
C HIS A 356 0.42 17.08 -3.58
N LEU A 357 -0.90 17.35 -3.66
CA LEU A 357 -1.91 16.38 -4.12
C LEU A 357 -1.52 15.67 -5.43
N GLY A 358 -0.97 16.41 -6.41
CA GLY A 358 -0.54 15.82 -7.67
C GLY A 358 0.59 14.80 -7.52
N ASP A 359 1.58 15.11 -6.69
CA ASP A 359 2.74 14.26 -6.42
C ASP A 359 2.32 13.01 -5.64
N MET A 360 1.45 13.18 -4.65
CA MET A 360 0.83 12.08 -3.88
C MET A 360 0.08 11.13 -4.80
N LEU A 361 -0.81 11.66 -5.65
CA LEU A 361 -1.56 10.84 -6.61
C LEU A 361 -0.63 10.15 -7.61
N GLY A 362 0.45 10.82 -8.03
CA GLY A 362 1.50 10.24 -8.86
C GLY A 362 2.22 9.07 -8.17
N ALA A 363 2.59 9.23 -6.89
CA ALA A 363 3.24 8.20 -6.09
C ALA A 363 2.35 6.96 -5.89
N MET A 364 1.06 7.19 -5.60
CA MET A 364 0.07 6.13 -5.50
C MET A 364 -0.04 5.34 -6.82
N ARG A 365 -0.23 6.04 -7.95
CA ARG A 365 -0.31 5.40 -9.28
C ARG A 365 0.94 4.59 -9.62
N ARG A 366 2.12 5.10 -9.26
CA ARG A 366 3.39 4.38 -9.45
C ARG A 366 3.43 3.08 -8.65
N SER A 367 3.00 3.10 -7.39
CA SER A 367 2.98 1.91 -6.52
C SER A 367 2.09 0.80 -7.09
N PHE A 368 0.90 1.16 -7.57
CA PHE A 368 -0.02 0.22 -8.23
C PHE A 368 0.51 -0.28 -9.59
N ALA A 369 1.12 0.60 -10.38
CA ALA A 369 1.73 0.22 -11.65
C ALA A 369 2.93 -0.73 -11.47
N GLU A 370 3.76 -0.49 -10.45
CA GLU A 370 4.86 -1.36 -10.06
C GLU A 370 4.34 -2.76 -9.68
N ALA A 371 3.26 -2.83 -8.90
CA ALA A 371 2.65 -4.11 -8.53
C ALA A 371 2.12 -4.91 -9.71
N ARG A 372 1.43 -4.24 -10.65
CA ARG A 372 0.98 -4.88 -11.90
C ARG A 372 2.16 -5.36 -12.76
N ALA A 373 3.22 -4.58 -12.85
CA ALA A 373 4.41 -4.95 -13.61
C ALA A 373 5.21 -6.10 -12.97
N ALA A 374 5.09 -6.27 -11.65
CA ALA A 374 5.79 -7.28 -10.87
C ALA A 374 5.02 -8.60 -10.71
N ALA A 375 3.85 -8.76 -11.34
CA ALA A 375 3.02 -9.96 -11.22
C ALA A 375 3.81 -11.24 -11.60
N PRO A 376 3.74 -12.34 -10.81
CA PRO A 376 2.96 -12.47 -9.58
C PRO A 376 3.53 -11.66 -8.40
N ALA A 377 2.68 -10.92 -7.70
CA ALA A 377 3.07 -10.02 -6.62
C ALA A 377 2.00 -9.87 -5.54
N ILE A 378 2.40 -9.33 -4.39
CA ILE A 378 1.51 -8.83 -3.33
C ILE A 378 1.73 -7.32 -3.22
N LEU A 379 0.65 -6.55 -3.38
CA LEU A 379 0.60 -5.13 -3.04
C LEU A 379 0.01 -4.98 -1.65
N PHE A 380 0.84 -4.58 -0.69
CA PHE A 380 0.44 -4.28 0.66
C PHE A 380 0.27 -2.76 0.85
N ILE A 381 -0.88 -2.36 1.39
CA ILE A 381 -1.21 -0.96 1.66
C ILE A 381 -1.41 -0.81 3.17
N ASP A 382 -0.46 -0.17 3.84
CA ASP A 382 -0.57 0.11 5.28
C ASP A 382 -1.38 1.39 5.54
N GLU A 383 -1.95 1.50 6.74
CA GLU A 383 -2.72 2.66 7.20
C GLU A 383 -3.81 3.10 6.20
N THR A 384 -4.61 2.16 5.71
CA THR A 384 -5.68 2.43 4.72
C THR A 384 -6.76 3.40 5.25
N ASP A 385 -6.90 3.53 6.56
CA ASP A 385 -7.73 4.53 7.25
C ASP A 385 -7.28 5.97 7.03
N ALA A 386 -6.01 6.20 6.67
CA ALA A 386 -5.53 7.55 6.35
C ALA A 386 -6.11 8.10 5.02
N ALA A 387 -6.75 7.26 4.20
CA ALA A 387 -7.62 7.73 3.11
C ALA A 387 -8.82 8.54 3.65
N GLY A 388 -9.28 8.15 4.84
CA GLY A 388 -10.50 8.59 5.52
C GLY A 388 -11.78 8.33 4.74
N SER A 389 -12.85 9.05 5.10
CA SER A 389 -14.20 8.87 4.56
C SER A 389 -14.77 10.18 4.00
N ARG A 390 -15.42 10.11 2.83
CA ARG A 390 -16.14 11.26 2.23
C ARG A 390 -17.28 11.79 3.09
N PHE A 391 -17.70 11.03 4.08
CA PHE A 391 -18.79 11.36 5.00
C PHE A 391 -18.30 12.01 6.30
N GLY A 392 -16.99 12.26 6.44
CA GLY A 392 -16.40 12.97 7.58
C GLY A 392 -16.91 14.41 7.74
N GLY A 393 -16.92 14.89 8.99
CA GLY A 393 -17.52 16.16 9.39
C GLY A 393 -16.79 17.43 8.92
N ASP A 394 -15.57 17.31 8.41
CA ASP A 394 -14.72 18.48 8.18
C ASP A 394 -14.99 19.13 6.82
N GLN A 395 -15.61 20.33 6.80
CA GLN A 395 -16.08 20.99 5.57
C GLN A 395 -14.94 21.53 4.69
N HIS A 396 -13.76 21.80 5.25
CA HIS A 396 -12.64 22.43 4.53
C HIS A 396 -11.77 21.42 3.74
N GLY A 397 -11.82 20.12 4.05
CA GLY A 397 -11.01 19.07 3.43
C GLY A 397 -11.73 18.17 2.42
N LYS A 398 -13.06 18.28 2.27
CA LYS A 398 -13.90 17.31 1.54
C LYS A 398 -13.50 17.11 0.09
N THR A 399 -13.13 18.19 -0.61
CA THR A 399 -12.78 18.11 -2.04
C THR A 399 -11.46 17.40 -2.26
N TYR A 400 -10.45 17.69 -1.43
CA TYR A 400 -9.15 17.01 -1.47
C TYR A 400 -9.30 15.52 -1.19
N GLN A 401 -9.96 15.19 -0.08
CA GLN A 401 -10.16 13.81 0.36
C GLN A 401 -10.97 13.01 -0.67
N ARG A 402 -12.01 13.60 -1.25
CA ARG A 402 -12.80 12.96 -2.31
C ARG A 402 -11.97 12.67 -3.57
N GLN A 403 -11.03 13.55 -3.93
CA GLN A 403 -10.13 13.31 -5.06
C GLN A 403 -9.17 12.16 -4.78
N VAL A 404 -8.57 12.12 -3.58
CA VAL A 404 -7.69 11.02 -3.15
C VAL A 404 -8.44 9.69 -3.15
N ILE A 405 -9.61 9.61 -2.50
CA ILE A 405 -10.40 8.37 -2.46
C ILE A 405 -10.83 7.97 -3.87
N ASN A 406 -11.29 8.89 -4.72
CA ASN A 406 -11.67 8.55 -6.10
C ASN A 406 -10.49 7.96 -6.90
N ALA A 407 -9.31 8.54 -6.79
CA ALA A 407 -8.14 8.04 -7.48
C ALA A 407 -7.68 6.68 -6.91
N PHE A 408 -7.77 6.48 -5.60
CA PHE A 408 -7.48 5.19 -4.96
C PHE A 408 -8.43 4.09 -5.44
N LEU A 409 -9.74 4.38 -5.49
CA LEU A 409 -10.74 3.45 -6.02
C LEU A 409 -10.48 3.10 -7.48
N GLN A 410 -10.09 4.08 -8.31
CA GLN A 410 -9.73 3.84 -9.72
C GLN A 410 -8.54 2.89 -9.85
N GLU A 411 -7.51 3.04 -9.00
CA GLU A 411 -6.36 2.14 -9.02
C GLU A 411 -6.69 0.73 -8.51
N ILE A 412 -7.53 0.60 -7.48
CA ILE A 412 -8.03 -0.71 -7.05
C ILE A 412 -8.83 -1.37 -8.18
N ASP A 413 -9.78 -0.66 -8.78
CA ASP A 413 -10.62 -1.19 -9.87
C ASP A 413 -9.73 -1.63 -11.06
N ALA A 414 -8.70 -0.85 -11.40
CA ALA A 414 -7.73 -1.22 -12.44
C ALA A 414 -6.84 -2.43 -12.06
N LEU A 415 -6.46 -2.55 -10.78
CA LEU A 415 -5.70 -3.68 -10.27
C LEU A 415 -6.53 -4.97 -10.33
N MET A 416 -7.83 -4.90 -10.00
CA MET A 416 -8.73 -6.06 -10.00
C MET A 416 -9.01 -6.62 -11.40
N LEU A 417 -8.77 -5.84 -12.46
CA LEU A 417 -8.78 -6.30 -13.85
C LEU A 417 -7.48 -7.00 -14.27
N SER A 418 -6.42 -6.86 -13.47
CA SER A 418 -5.11 -7.48 -13.73
C SER A 418 -5.03 -8.83 -13.00
N GLU A 419 -4.41 -9.82 -13.64
CA GLU A 419 -4.16 -11.12 -13.02
C GLU A 419 -2.84 -11.15 -12.26
N GLY A 420 -2.77 -11.99 -11.21
CA GLY A 420 -1.53 -12.30 -10.51
C GLY A 420 -1.09 -11.31 -9.43
N VAL A 421 -1.90 -10.31 -9.07
CA VAL A 421 -1.59 -9.40 -7.96
C VAL A 421 -2.60 -9.56 -6.83
N LEU A 422 -2.13 -9.96 -5.65
CA LEU A 422 -2.94 -9.92 -4.42
C LEU A 422 -2.90 -8.52 -3.80
N LEU A 423 -4.05 -7.99 -3.44
CA LEU A 423 -4.18 -6.71 -2.73
C LEU A 423 -4.43 -6.95 -1.24
N VAL A 424 -3.51 -6.53 -0.38
CA VAL A 424 -3.65 -6.66 1.08
C VAL A 424 -3.61 -5.27 1.71
N GLY A 425 -4.64 -4.91 2.46
CA GLY A 425 -4.70 -3.66 3.21
C GLY A 425 -4.52 -3.90 4.70
N ALA A 426 -3.98 -2.93 5.43
CA ALA A 426 -4.02 -2.91 6.88
C ALA A 426 -4.64 -1.61 7.41
N THR A 427 -5.36 -1.69 8.52
CA THR A 427 -5.92 -0.53 9.23
C THR A 427 -6.03 -0.77 10.73
N ASN A 428 -5.98 0.30 11.52
CA ASN A 428 -6.33 0.23 12.94
C ASN A 428 -7.80 0.55 13.20
N ASP A 429 -8.43 1.35 12.32
CA ASP A 429 -9.81 1.81 12.44
C ASP A 429 -10.57 1.56 11.13
N PRO A 430 -11.27 0.42 10.99
CA PRO A 430 -12.07 0.14 9.80
C PRO A 430 -13.26 1.10 9.65
N GLY A 431 -13.71 1.77 10.73
CA GLY A 431 -14.79 2.74 10.71
C GLY A 431 -14.42 4.07 10.05
N ALA A 432 -13.13 4.41 10.03
CA ALA A 432 -12.61 5.59 9.36
C ALA A 432 -12.55 5.46 7.82
N ILE A 433 -12.60 4.23 7.29
CA ILE A 433 -12.47 3.96 5.86
C ILE A 433 -13.77 4.29 5.11
N ASP A 434 -13.65 4.91 3.93
CA ASP A 434 -14.80 5.13 3.05
C ASP A 434 -15.49 3.79 2.69
N PRO A 435 -16.81 3.66 2.91
CA PRO A 435 -17.54 2.42 2.61
C PRO A 435 -17.43 1.96 1.14
N ALA A 436 -17.08 2.85 0.20
CA ALA A 436 -16.82 2.49 -1.18
C ALA A 436 -15.56 1.62 -1.34
N ILE A 437 -14.56 1.78 -0.49
CA ILE A 437 -13.32 0.97 -0.51
C ILE A 437 -13.63 -0.47 -0.08
N LEU A 438 -14.56 -0.63 0.87
CA LEU A 438 -14.98 -1.90 1.47
C LEU A 438 -16.03 -2.68 0.64
N ARG A 439 -16.30 -2.27 -0.60
CA ARG A 439 -17.31 -2.93 -1.44
C ARG A 439 -16.76 -4.20 -2.08
N PRO A 440 -17.62 -5.21 -2.33
CA PRO A 440 -17.25 -6.35 -3.16
C PRO A 440 -16.71 -5.90 -4.53
N GLY A 441 -15.67 -6.58 -5.00
CA GLY A 441 -14.83 -6.22 -6.14
C GLY A 441 -13.62 -5.33 -5.79
N ARG A 442 -13.35 -5.05 -4.51
CA ARG A 442 -12.26 -4.16 -4.06
C ARG A 442 -11.49 -4.81 -2.91
N PHE A 443 -11.82 -4.49 -1.66
CA PHE A 443 -11.45 -5.31 -0.51
C PHE A 443 -12.61 -6.26 -0.25
N ASP A 444 -12.49 -7.50 -0.72
CA ASP A 444 -13.58 -8.47 -0.70
C ASP A 444 -13.68 -9.15 0.67
N THR A 445 -12.53 -9.31 1.31
CA THR A 445 -12.39 -10.00 2.60
C THR A 445 -11.96 -9.00 3.65
N HIS A 446 -12.72 -8.88 4.75
CA HIS A 446 -12.31 -8.08 5.90
C HIS A 446 -12.15 -9.01 7.09
N VAL A 447 -10.99 -8.99 7.73
CA VAL A 447 -10.70 -9.88 8.85
C VAL A 447 -9.96 -9.17 9.95
N GLU A 448 -10.42 -9.43 11.18
CA GLU A 448 -9.79 -8.92 12.37
C GLU A 448 -8.49 -9.70 12.67
N VAL A 449 -7.42 -8.97 12.95
CA VAL A 449 -6.16 -9.46 13.48
C VAL A 449 -6.11 -9.06 14.96
N PRO A 450 -6.59 -9.93 15.86
CA PRO A 450 -6.60 -9.64 17.30
C PRO A 450 -5.18 -9.63 17.85
N LEU A 451 -5.03 -9.22 19.12
CA LEU A 451 -3.77 -9.40 19.84
C LEU A 451 -3.37 -10.88 19.87
N PRO A 452 -2.07 -11.18 19.78
CA PRO A 452 -1.58 -12.55 19.75
C PRO A 452 -2.00 -13.29 21.03
N ASP A 453 -2.34 -14.57 20.88
CA ASP A 453 -2.65 -15.44 22.01
C ASP A 453 -1.39 -16.09 22.57
N ALA A 454 -1.52 -16.81 23.69
CA ALA A 454 -0.36 -17.46 24.31
C ALA A 454 0.39 -18.39 23.33
N THR A 455 -0.32 -19.05 22.41
CA THR A 455 0.27 -19.95 21.42
C THR A 455 1.05 -19.19 20.35
N ALA A 456 0.49 -18.08 19.85
CA ALA A 456 1.18 -17.18 18.91
C ALA A 456 2.41 -16.52 19.56
N LEU A 457 2.28 -16.03 20.80
CA LEU A 457 3.37 -15.44 21.57
C LEU A 457 4.51 -16.46 21.81
N GLU A 458 4.17 -17.71 22.14
CA GLU A 458 5.14 -18.80 22.26
C GLU A 458 5.87 -19.05 20.94
N GLY A 459 5.14 -19.06 19.81
CA GLY A 459 5.72 -19.17 18.48
C GLY A 459 6.69 -18.03 18.15
N MET A 460 6.30 -16.79 18.48
CA MET A 460 7.15 -15.62 18.32
C MET A 460 8.41 -15.68 19.19
N LEU A 461 8.28 -16.11 20.45
CA LEU A 461 9.42 -16.31 21.35
C LEU A 461 10.34 -17.40 20.84
N ARG A 462 9.81 -18.54 20.37
CA ARG A 462 10.59 -19.64 19.78
C ARG A 462 11.39 -19.19 18.56
N ALA A 463 10.86 -18.28 17.75
CA ALA A 463 11.57 -17.75 16.58
C ALA A 463 12.77 -16.86 16.95
N GLN A 464 12.81 -16.32 18.17
CA GLN A 464 13.82 -15.34 18.59
C GLN A 464 14.72 -15.82 19.74
N CYS A 465 14.28 -16.81 20.50
CA CYS A 465 14.94 -17.30 21.71
C CYS A 465 15.03 -18.83 21.66
N ASP A 466 16.22 -19.35 21.96
CA ASP A 466 16.49 -20.79 22.01
C ASP A 466 16.45 -21.27 23.46
N TRP A 467 15.23 -21.41 24.00
CA TRP A 467 14.97 -21.85 25.38
C TRP A 467 14.03 -23.06 25.42
N PRO A 468 14.01 -23.85 26.52
CA PRO A 468 13.11 -24.98 26.66
C PRO A 468 11.65 -24.57 26.48
N GLU A 469 10.86 -25.46 25.85
CA GLU A 469 9.47 -25.18 25.50
C GLU A 469 8.60 -24.81 26.71
N GLU A 470 8.86 -25.42 27.87
CA GLU A 470 8.18 -25.10 29.13
C GLU A 470 8.45 -23.65 29.58
N THR A 471 9.68 -23.18 29.42
CA THR A 471 10.09 -21.80 29.70
C THR A 471 9.44 -20.82 28.72
N LEU A 472 9.42 -21.16 27.43
CA LEU A 472 8.76 -20.35 26.40
C LEU A 472 7.26 -20.24 26.67
N ARG A 473 6.59 -21.35 27.06
CA ARG A 473 5.18 -21.33 27.47
C ARG A 473 4.92 -20.46 28.69
N ALA A 474 5.79 -20.50 29.69
CA ALA A 474 5.66 -19.65 30.89
C ALA A 474 5.79 -18.16 30.53
N LEU A 475 6.80 -17.79 29.74
CA LEU A 475 6.99 -16.43 29.24
C LEU A 475 5.85 -15.97 28.33
N ALA A 476 5.34 -16.84 27.47
CA ALA A 476 4.22 -16.53 26.60
C ALA A 476 2.94 -16.24 27.38
N ARG A 477 2.66 -17.01 28.45
CA ARG A 477 1.55 -16.72 29.38
C ARG A 477 1.74 -15.39 30.08
N ALA A 478 2.97 -15.09 30.51
CA ALA A 478 3.29 -13.79 31.10
C ALA A 478 3.16 -12.64 30.09
N ALA A 479 3.35 -12.88 28.79
CA ALA A 479 3.21 -11.87 27.73
C ALA A 479 1.78 -11.71 27.19
N VAL A 480 0.79 -12.50 27.67
CA VAL A 480 -0.60 -12.40 27.22
C VAL A 480 -1.12 -10.97 27.41
N GLY A 481 -1.81 -10.47 26.37
CA GLY A 481 -2.33 -9.10 26.33
C GLY A 481 -1.33 -8.06 25.83
N GLN A 482 -0.08 -8.44 25.56
CA GLN A 482 0.87 -7.60 24.84
C GLN A 482 0.70 -7.78 23.33
N SER A 483 0.91 -6.69 22.60
CA SER A 483 1.00 -6.68 21.15
C SER A 483 2.30 -7.33 20.67
N ALA A 484 2.33 -7.76 19.41
CA ALA A 484 3.53 -8.33 18.80
C ALA A 484 4.71 -7.34 18.82
N ALA A 485 4.41 -6.04 18.69
CA ALA A 485 5.39 -4.97 18.75
C ALA A 485 5.96 -4.76 20.16
N GLU A 486 5.12 -4.86 21.20
CA GLU A 486 5.56 -4.76 22.60
C GLU A 486 6.44 -5.95 23.00
N LEU A 487 6.08 -7.17 22.57
CA LEU A 487 6.92 -8.35 22.81
C LEU A 487 8.31 -8.19 22.16
N ASP A 488 8.35 -7.74 20.90
CA ASP A 488 9.61 -7.48 20.20
C ASP A 488 10.45 -6.39 20.89
N ALA A 489 9.80 -5.33 21.37
CA ALA A 489 10.46 -4.29 22.16
C ALA A 489 11.02 -4.84 23.48
N ALA A 490 10.29 -5.70 24.19
CA ALA A 490 10.75 -6.35 25.42
C ALA A 490 11.98 -7.24 25.17
N ILE A 491 11.99 -8.02 24.09
CA ILE A 491 13.14 -8.85 23.69
C ILE A 491 14.35 -7.97 23.36
N ARG A 492 14.15 -6.87 22.61
CA ARG A 492 15.23 -5.92 22.29
C ARG A 492 15.79 -5.26 23.55
N ALA A 493 14.93 -4.86 24.48
CA ALA A 493 15.35 -4.27 25.76
C ALA A 493 16.17 -5.27 26.59
N ALA A 494 15.68 -6.50 26.74
CA ALA A 494 16.39 -7.56 27.48
C ALA A 494 17.75 -7.89 26.85
N ARG A 495 17.84 -7.92 25.51
CA ARG A 495 19.11 -8.10 24.80
C ARG A 495 20.07 -6.92 24.96
N SER A 496 19.55 -5.70 25.09
CA SER A 496 20.37 -4.51 25.36
C SER A 496 20.98 -4.59 26.75
N GLU A 497 20.16 -4.87 27.77
CA GLU A 497 20.58 -5.01 29.17
C GLU A 497 21.66 -6.10 29.33
N ALA A 498 21.44 -7.28 28.76
CA ALA A 498 22.43 -8.35 28.79
C ALA A 498 23.76 -7.95 28.12
N ARG A 499 23.69 -7.19 27.01
CA ARG A 499 24.88 -6.69 26.30
C ARG A 499 25.64 -5.64 27.09
N ASP A 500 24.94 -4.72 27.75
CA ASP A 500 25.55 -3.69 28.60
C ASP A 500 26.30 -4.33 29.78
N GLU A 501 25.79 -5.47 30.29
CA GLU A 501 26.44 -6.27 31.33
C GLU A 501 27.49 -7.27 30.81
N GLY A 502 27.71 -7.33 29.49
CA GLY A 502 28.72 -8.20 28.87
C GLY A 502 28.42 -9.71 28.97
N ARG A 503 27.15 -10.10 29.13
CA ARG A 503 26.72 -11.50 29.30
C ARG A 503 25.65 -11.90 28.28
N PRO A 504 25.43 -13.21 28.03
CA PRO A 504 24.32 -13.65 27.17
C PRO A 504 22.96 -13.35 27.81
N LEU A 505 21.92 -13.26 26.97
CA LEU A 505 20.53 -13.10 27.37
C LEU A 505 20.09 -14.30 28.22
N VAL A 506 19.55 -14.04 29.41
CA VAL A 506 18.93 -15.07 30.26
C VAL A 506 17.42 -14.86 30.36
N VAL A 507 16.72 -15.91 30.82
CA VAL A 507 15.25 -15.93 30.93
C VAL A 507 14.76 -14.81 31.85
N GLU A 508 15.50 -14.55 32.93
CA GLU A 508 15.18 -13.55 33.94
C GLU A 508 15.18 -12.13 33.39
N ASP A 509 15.98 -11.82 32.36
CA ASP A 509 15.98 -10.50 31.74
C ASP A 509 14.68 -10.26 31.00
N LEU A 510 14.27 -11.23 30.17
CA LEU A 510 13.01 -11.10 29.44
C LEU A 510 11.82 -11.15 30.40
N ALA A 511 11.84 -12.05 31.39
CA ALA A 511 10.81 -12.09 32.43
C ALA A 511 10.69 -10.72 33.12
N ARG A 512 11.81 -10.10 33.50
CA ARG A 512 11.82 -8.75 34.09
C ARG A 512 11.24 -7.73 33.12
N GLN A 513 11.62 -7.70 31.85
CA GLN A 513 11.05 -6.76 30.88
C GLN A 513 9.53 -6.97 30.72
N LEU A 514 9.07 -8.22 30.63
CA LEU A 514 7.65 -8.55 30.57
C LEU A 514 6.90 -8.14 31.84
N THR A 515 7.49 -8.34 33.03
CA THR A 515 6.88 -7.99 34.33
C THR A 515 6.97 -6.49 34.65
N THR A 516 8.02 -5.80 34.24
CA THR A 516 8.16 -4.33 34.41
C THR A 516 7.15 -3.59 33.54
N LEU A 517 6.76 -4.20 32.41
CA LEU A 517 5.62 -3.78 31.61
C LEU A 517 4.26 -4.16 32.24
N GLN A 518 4.21 -4.96 33.30
CA GLN A 518 3.00 -5.45 33.97
C GLN A 518 2.89 -5.00 35.43
N VAL A 519 3.20 -3.74 35.75
CA VAL A 519 2.75 -3.19 37.05
C VAL A 519 1.22 -3.08 36.99
N THR A 520 0.55 -4.17 37.34
CA THR A 520 -0.91 -4.28 37.45
C THR A 520 -1.27 -4.07 38.91
N ASP A 521 -2.14 -3.10 39.18
CA ASP A 521 -2.82 -3.01 40.47
C ASP A 521 -3.76 -4.23 40.57
N PRO A 522 -3.57 -5.16 41.54
CA PRO A 522 -4.43 -6.33 41.67
C PRO A 522 -5.92 -5.98 41.79
N SER A 523 -6.23 -4.80 42.33
CA SER A 523 -7.61 -4.31 42.42
C SER A 523 -8.18 -3.86 41.07
N HIS A 524 -7.33 -3.33 40.20
CA HIS A 524 -7.70 -2.97 38.82
C HIS A 524 -7.94 -4.21 37.98
N ASP A 525 -7.04 -5.21 38.03
CA ASP A 525 -7.19 -6.44 37.25
C ASP A 525 -8.41 -7.25 37.67
N TRP A 526 -8.71 -7.29 38.98
CA TRP A 526 -9.93 -7.91 39.48
C TRP A 526 -11.18 -7.22 38.92
N ARG A 527 -11.19 -5.88 38.90
CA ARG A 527 -12.29 -5.10 38.33
C ARG A 527 -12.48 -5.37 36.84
N VAL A 528 -11.39 -5.37 36.08
CA VAL A 528 -11.43 -5.69 34.64
C VAL A 528 -11.92 -7.13 34.43
N ALA A 529 -11.45 -8.10 35.23
CA ALA A 529 -11.88 -9.49 35.11
C ALA A 529 -13.39 -9.64 35.32
N LEU A 530 -13.94 -8.94 36.32
CA LEU A 530 -15.39 -8.87 36.56
C LEU A 530 -16.12 -8.21 35.38
N HIS A 531 -15.55 -7.16 34.79
CA HIS A 531 -16.10 -6.45 33.64
C HIS A 531 -16.25 -7.40 32.43
N GLU A 532 -15.16 -8.05 32.02
CA GLU A 532 -15.15 -8.96 30.86
C GLU A 532 -16.00 -10.22 31.10
N CYS A 533 -16.00 -10.75 32.32
CA CYS A 533 -16.90 -11.87 32.64
C CYS A 533 -18.37 -11.43 32.62
N GLY A 534 -18.63 -10.16 32.93
CA GLY A 534 -19.95 -9.54 32.87
C GLY A 534 -20.57 -9.60 31.48
N HIS A 535 -19.87 -9.14 30.44
CA HIS A 535 -20.45 -9.23 29.10
C HIS A 535 -20.52 -10.67 28.60
N ALA A 536 -19.49 -11.49 28.81
CA ALA A 536 -19.51 -12.89 28.38
C ALA A 536 -20.75 -13.65 28.90
N ILE A 537 -21.07 -13.47 30.19
CA ILE A 537 -22.25 -14.06 30.81
C ILE A 537 -23.55 -13.50 30.21
N ALA A 538 -23.62 -12.19 29.97
CA ALA A 538 -24.79 -11.55 29.39
C ALA A 538 -25.05 -12.00 27.95
N TYR A 539 -24.02 -12.02 27.09
CA TYR A 539 -24.12 -12.49 25.70
C TYR A 539 -24.53 -13.96 25.63
N ALA A 540 -23.98 -14.82 26.48
CA ALA A 540 -24.37 -16.22 26.57
C ALA A 540 -25.81 -16.41 27.07
N ALA A 541 -26.22 -15.66 28.08
CA ALA A 541 -27.56 -15.76 28.67
C ALA A 541 -28.67 -15.20 27.77
N LEU A 542 -28.38 -14.19 26.93
CA LEU A 542 -29.32 -13.59 25.99
C LEU A 542 -29.26 -14.20 24.57
N GLY A 543 -28.34 -15.14 24.34
CA GLY A 543 -28.20 -15.87 23.08
C GLY A 543 -27.89 -14.94 21.90
N LEU A 544 -27.10 -13.88 22.12
CA LEU A 544 -26.76 -12.91 21.08
C LEU A 544 -25.50 -13.30 20.32
N SER A 545 -24.46 -13.72 21.01
CA SER A 545 -23.23 -14.23 20.40
C SER A 545 -22.54 -15.23 21.33
N ALA A 546 -21.79 -16.17 20.74
CA ALA A 546 -20.91 -17.06 21.48
C ALA A 546 -19.57 -16.34 21.72
N THR A 547 -19.29 -15.97 22.97
CA THR A 547 -17.97 -15.47 23.35
C THR A 547 -16.95 -16.60 23.20
N SER A 548 -15.95 -16.37 22.35
CA SER A 548 -14.95 -17.37 21.94
C SER A 548 -13.64 -17.25 22.73
N ARG A 549 -13.36 -16.05 23.25
CA ARG A 549 -12.13 -15.71 23.98
C ARG A 549 -12.37 -14.53 24.92
N LEU A 550 -11.82 -14.63 26.12
CA LEU A 550 -11.69 -13.52 27.07
C LEU A 550 -10.22 -13.34 27.42
N VAL A 551 -9.77 -12.10 27.50
CA VAL A 551 -8.38 -11.78 27.81
C VAL A 551 -8.28 -10.61 28.78
N LEU A 552 -7.34 -10.70 29.71
CA LEU A 552 -6.90 -9.58 30.54
C LEU A 552 -5.60 -9.02 29.98
N THR A 553 -5.56 -7.71 29.77
CA THR A 553 -4.39 -6.98 29.26
C THR A 553 -3.94 -5.92 30.27
N ARG A 554 -2.82 -5.26 29.98
CA ARG A 554 -2.26 -4.19 30.82
C ARG A 554 -3.18 -2.97 30.95
N ASN A 555 -3.90 -2.62 29.87
CA ASN A 555 -4.66 -1.38 29.77
C ASN A 555 -6.18 -1.58 29.92
N GLY A 556 -6.61 -2.80 30.29
CA GLY A 556 -8.02 -3.19 30.32
C GLY A 556 -8.20 -4.66 29.96
N GLY A 557 -9.41 -5.05 29.58
CA GLY A 557 -9.73 -6.40 29.14
C GLY A 557 -10.21 -6.38 27.69
N GLY A 558 -10.46 -7.56 27.14
CA GLY A 558 -11.13 -7.66 25.85
C GLY A 558 -11.80 -9.01 25.66
N GLU A 559 -12.88 -8.98 24.88
CA GLU A 559 -13.66 -10.15 24.52
C GLU A 559 -13.71 -10.33 23.02
N ALA A 560 -13.45 -11.55 22.54
CA ALA A 560 -13.69 -11.90 21.14
C ALA A 560 -15.00 -12.68 21.04
N HIS A 561 -15.94 -12.10 20.30
CA HIS A 561 -17.25 -12.70 20.03
C HIS A 561 -17.25 -13.41 18.68
N GLY A 562 -17.92 -14.56 18.61
CA GLY A 562 -18.21 -15.21 17.34
C GLY A 562 -19.25 -14.43 16.53
N ALA A 563 -19.59 -14.97 15.36
CA ALA A 563 -20.67 -14.41 14.53
C ALA A 563 -21.97 -14.28 15.34
N PRO A 564 -22.72 -13.17 15.20
CA PRO A 564 -23.97 -12.97 15.91
C PRO A 564 -24.97 -14.08 15.57
N THR A 565 -25.64 -14.61 16.61
CA THR A 565 -26.59 -15.73 16.49
C THR A 565 -27.90 -15.31 15.82
N ARG A 566 -28.24 -14.01 15.89
CA ARG A 566 -29.40 -13.38 15.24
C ARG A 566 -29.09 -11.95 14.81
N ALA A 567 -29.78 -11.47 13.76
CA ALA A 567 -29.67 -10.09 13.30
C ALA A 567 -30.39 -9.13 14.26
N LEU A 568 -29.68 -8.12 14.76
CA LEU A 568 -30.23 -7.08 15.65
C LEU A 568 -31.18 -6.15 14.88
N SER A 569 -32.43 -6.56 14.75
CA SER A 569 -33.40 -5.91 13.86
C SER A 569 -34.69 -5.48 14.57
N SER A 570 -35.00 -6.08 15.72
CA SER A 570 -36.15 -5.70 16.54
C SER A 570 -35.75 -4.80 17.72
N LEU A 571 -36.75 -4.13 18.30
CA LEU A 571 -36.57 -3.39 19.55
C LEU A 571 -36.05 -4.30 20.68
N SER A 572 -36.53 -5.54 20.75
CA SER A 572 -36.06 -6.50 21.76
C SER A 572 -34.59 -6.84 21.58
N ASP A 573 -34.13 -7.03 20.34
CA ASP A 573 -32.73 -7.35 20.07
C ASP A 573 -31.81 -6.19 20.45
N LEU A 574 -32.21 -4.95 20.13
CA LEU A 574 -31.46 -3.75 20.51
C LEU A 574 -31.45 -3.56 22.04
N GLU A 575 -32.55 -3.87 22.72
CA GLU A 575 -32.61 -3.86 24.20
C GLU A 575 -31.75 -4.97 24.82
N ASP A 576 -31.66 -6.15 24.19
CA ASP A 576 -30.76 -7.23 24.60
C ASP A 576 -29.29 -6.81 24.42
N ASP A 577 -28.94 -6.22 23.28
CA ASP A 577 -27.58 -5.77 23.01
C ASP A 577 -27.14 -4.64 23.95
N MET A 578 -28.01 -3.65 24.22
CA MET A 578 -27.76 -2.64 25.25
C MET A 578 -27.58 -3.25 26.64
N THR A 579 -28.29 -4.34 26.95
CA THR A 579 -28.12 -5.07 28.21
C THR A 579 -26.75 -5.72 28.29
N CYS A 580 -26.29 -6.34 27.19
CA CYS A 580 -24.94 -6.88 27.09
C CYS A 580 -23.86 -5.80 27.20
N LEU A 581 -24.00 -4.67 26.51
CA LEU A 581 -23.05 -3.55 26.59
C LEU A 581 -22.93 -2.99 28.02
N LEU A 582 -24.02 -2.93 28.77
CA LEU A 582 -23.98 -2.42 30.14
C LEU A 582 -23.62 -3.49 31.18
N ALA A 583 -23.39 -4.74 30.76
CA ALA A 583 -23.13 -5.86 31.66
C ALA A 583 -21.79 -5.76 32.38
N GLY A 584 -20.71 -5.32 31.72
CA GLY A 584 -19.42 -5.12 32.39
C GLY A 584 -19.51 -4.11 33.53
N ARG A 585 -20.12 -2.95 33.27
CA ARG A 585 -20.39 -1.92 34.29
C ARG A 585 -21.31 -2.41 35.42
N ALA A 586 -22.31 -3.23 35.08
CA ALA A 586 -23.23 -3.80 36.05
C ALA A 586 -22.54 -4.86 36.93
N ALA A 587 -21.60 -5.64 36.38
CA ALA A 587 -20.78 -6.60 37.12
C ALA A 587 -19.91 -5.89 38.16
N GLU A 588 -19.22 -4.81 37.77
CA GLU A 588 -18.44 -3.97 38.68
C GLU A 588 -19.31 -3.43 39.82
N SER A 589 -20.46 -2.84 39.49
CA SER A 589 -21.36 -2.26 40.50
C SER A 589 -21.93 -3.31 41.45
N LEU A 590 -22.14 -4.54 40.96
CA LEU A 590 -22.70 -5.65 41.73
C LEU A 590 -21.69 -6.17 42.78
N VAL A 591 -20.44 -6.39 42.38
CA VAL A 591 -19.43 -7.03 43.23
C VAL A 591 -18.60 -6.00 44.02
N LEU A 592 -18.28 -4.85 43.42
CA LEU A 592 -17.43 -3.81 44.01
C LEU A 592 -18.23 -2.64 44.62
N GLY A 593 -19.55 -2.62 44.45
CA GLY A 593 -20.45 -1.58 44.97
C GLY A 593 -20.49 -0.29 44.14
N GLU A 594 -19.52 -0.07 43.26
CA GLU A 594 -19.47 1.08 42.35
C GLU A 594 -18.87 0.71 41.00
N ALA A 595 -19.34 1.39 39.95
CA ALA A 595 -18.77 1.30 38.61
C ALA A 595 -17.59 2.24 38.43
N SER A 596 -16.63 1.82 37.61
CA SER A 596 -15.53 2.68 37.18
C SER A 596 -15.90 3.58 36.00
N ALA A 597 -15.03 4.55 35.74
CA ALA A 597 -15.06 5.35 34.52
C ALA A 597 -14.71 4.54 33.25
N GLY A 598 -14.17 3.32 33.38
CA GLY A 598 -13.67 2.50 32.26
C GLY A 598 -14.77 1.99 31.32
N ALA A 599 -16.00 1.85 31.81
CA ALA A 599 -17.18 1.57 30.96
C ALA A 599 -17.61 2.77 30.08
N GLY A 600 -16.97 3.94 30.28
CA GLY A 600 -17.14 5.16 29.49
C GLY A 600 -15.78 5.69 28.99
N GLY A 601 -15.81 6.82 28.28
CA GLY A 601 -14.58 7.55 27.89
C GLY A 601 -14.49 7.83 26.40
N THR A 602 -14.13 6.84 25.58
CA THR A 602 -13.98 7.00 24.13
C THR A 602 -15.32 6.86 23.40
N GLN A 603 -15.35 7.23 22.11
CA GLN A 603 -16.54 7.06 21.27
C GLN A 603 -16.94 5.59 21.06
N ASP A 604 -16.03 4.65 21.35
CA ASP A 604 -16.24 3.21 21.20
C ASP A 604 -16.49 2.48 22.53
N SER A 605 -16.51 3.22 23.65
CA SER A 605 -16.89 2.68 24.96
C SER A 605 -18.30 2.07 24.95
N ASP A 606 -18.55 1.13 25.85
CA ASP A 606 -19.83 0.44 25.91
C ASP A 606 -20.99 1.39 26.21
N LEU A 607 -20.77 2.38 27.07
CA LEU A 607 -21.76 3.42 27.34
C LEU A 607 -22.04 4.27 26.09
N ALA A 608 -21.02 4.60 25.29
CA ALA A 608 -21.21 5.34 24.04
C ALA A 608 -22.00 4.49 23.02
N ARG A 609 -21.67 3.21 22.88
CA ARG A 609 -22.40 2.25 22.02
C ARG A 609 -23.86 2.10 22.47
N ALA A 610 -24.12 1.87 23.76
CA ALA A 610 -25.46 1.78 24.31
C ALA A 610 -26.26 3.08 24.11
N THR A 611 -25.59 4.24 24.25
CA THR A 611 -26.20 5.55 23.98
C THR A 611 -26.56 5.70 22.50
N ARG A 612 -25.70 5.27 21.58
CA ARG A 612 -25.99 5.27 20.13
C ARG A 612 -27.20 4.42 19.78
N HIS A 613 -27.32 3.23 20.37
CA HIS A 613 -28.52 2.39 20.19
C HIS A 613 -29.78 3.09 20.73
N ALA A 614 -29.72 3.63 21.94
CA ALA A 614 -30.86 4.33 22.55
C ALA A 614 -31.29 5.58 21.76
N VAL A 615 -30.33 6.39 21.27
CA VAL A 615 -30.63 7.53 20.40
C VAL A 615 -31.25 7.05 19.10
N GLY A 616 -30.64 6.06 18.44
CA GLY A 616 -31.15 5.49 17.19
C GLY A 616 -32.59 4.97 17.31
N ILE A 617 -32.95 4.34 18.43
CA ILE A 617 -34.32 3.90 18.70
C ILE A 617 -35.29 5.10 18.73
N GLU A 618 -34.94 6.17 19.43
CA GLU A 618 -35.81 7.34 19.61
C GLU A 618 -35.85 8.26 18.38
N THR A 619 -34.85 8.21 17.49
CA THR A 619 -34.72 9.18 16.39
C THR A 619 -34.69 8.57 14.98
N ARG A 620 -34.05 7.42 14.75
CA ARG A 620 -33.75 6.91 13.40
C ARG A 620 -34.52 5.65 13.02
N TYR A 621 -34.70 4.72 13.95
CA TYR A 621 -35.24 3.38 13.65
C TYR A 621 -36.75 3.33 13.65
N GLY A 622 -37.39 4.35 14.20
CA GLY A 622 -38.83 4.40 14.37
C GLY A 622 -39.39 3.34 15.33
N LEU A 623 -38.55 2.88 16.26
CA LEU A 623 -38.90 1.89 17.28
C LEU A 623 -39.16 2.54 18.65
N GLY A 624 -38.81 3.82 18.80
CA GLY A 624 -38.99 4.61 20.01
C GLY A 624 -40.35 5.29 20.08
N HIS A 625 -40.47 6.28 20.96
CA HIS A 625 -41.75 6.94 21.22
C HIS A 625 -42.31 7.69 20.01
N HIS A 626 -41.43 8.26 19.18
CA HIS A 626 -41.83 9.02 17.99
C HIS A 626 -42.15 8.14 16.77
N GLN A 627 -41.97 6.82 16.87
CA GLN A 627 -42.27 5.78 15.88
C GLN A 627 -42.06 6.23 14.42
N LEU A 628 -43.07 6.78 13.75
CA LEU A 628 -43.04 7.08 12.32
C LEU A 628 -42.27 8.36 11.94
N VAL A 629 -41.41 8.89 12.81
CA VAL A 629 -40.59 10.09 12.57
C VAL A 629 -39.12 9.72 12.47
N TRP A 630 -38.48 10.12 11.37
CA TRP A 630 -37.05 9.99 11.15
C TRP A 630 -36.34 11.33 11.38
N LEU A 631 -35.41 11.36 12.32
CA LEU A 631 -34.61 12.52 12.71
C LEU A 631 -33.11 12.19 12.60
N ASP A 632 -32.50 12.54 11.48
CA ASP A 632 -31.08 12.30 11.23
C ASP A 632 -30.20 13.48 11.66
N ALA A 633 -30.14 13.67 12.97
CA ALA A 633 -29.21 14.59 13.61
C ALA A 633 -28.03 13.81 14.22
N PRO A 634 -26.81 14.41 14.27
CA PRO A 634 -25.72 13.87 15.07
C PRO A 634 -26.18 13.65 16.52
N ASP A 635 -25.67 12.60 17.18
CA ASP A 635 -26.19 12.18 18.49
C ASP A 635 -26.16 13.31 19.53
N HIS A 636 -25.08 14.10 19.56
CA HIS A 636 -24.97 15.26 20.46
C HIS A 636 -26.04 16.33 20.20
N VAL A 637 -26.46 16.51 18.94
CA VAL A 637 -27.53 17.44 18.57
C VAL A 637 -28.89 16.89 19.00
N ALA A 638 -29.13 15.60 18.78
CA ALA A 638 -30.37 14.94 19.21
C ALA A 638 -30.55 15.00 20.73
N LEU A 639 -29.46 14.85 21.49
CA LEU A 639 -29.46 14.90 22.95
C LEU A 639 -29.65 16.30 23.54
N HIS A 640 -29.58 17.38 22.75
CA HIS A 640 -30.01 18.70 23.21
C HIS A 640 -31.53 18.81 23.40
N ASN A 641 -32.32 17.91 22.79
CA ASN A 641 -33.76 17.84 23.01
C ASN A 641 -34.04 17.17 24.37
N PRO A 642 -34.64 17.86 25.35
CA PRO A 642 -34.89 17.31 26.68
C PRO A 642 -35.76 16.05 26.69
N HIS A 643 -36.68 15.92 25.73
CA HIS A 643 -37.55 14.74 25.62
C HIS A 643 -36.78 13.51 25.13
N VAL A 644 -35.92 13.69 24.13
CA VAL A 644 -35.05 12.61 23.61
C VAL A 644 -34.05 12.22 24.69
N TYR A 645 -33.38 13.18 25.32
CA TYR A 645 -32.44 12.94 26.42
C TYR A 645 -33.08 12.14 27.56
N GLY A 646 -34.27 12.55 28.02
CA GLY A 646 -34.99 11.86 29.09
C GLY A 646 -35.31 10.40 28.76
N ARG A 647 -35.72 10.10 27.51
CA ARG A 647 -36.03 8.74 27.07
C ARG A 647 -34.79 7.88 26.88
N VAL A 648 -33.74 8.44 26.26
CA VAL A 648 -32.45 7.77 26.12
C VAL A 648 -31.92 7.36 27.49
N ARG A 649 -31.91 8.29 28.46
CA ARG A 649 -31.49 8.01 29.84
C ARG A 649 -32.35 6.91 30.50
N ALA A 650 -33.67 6.97 30.33
CA ALA A 650 -34.56 5.95 30.89
C ALA A 650 -34.31 4.55 30.29
N ARG A 651 -34.03 4.47 28.98
CA ARG A 651 -33.76 3.22 28.27
C ARG A 651 -32.42 2.60 28.68
N ILE A 652 -31.36 3.42 28.78
CA ILE A 652 -30.05 3.00 29.31
C ILE A 652 -30.20 2.50 30.75
N ALA A 653 -30.90 3.24 31.62
CA ALA A 653 -31.12 2.83 33.01
C ALA A 653 -31.90 1.50 33.13
N LYS A 654 -32.90 1.28 32.27
CA LYS A 654 -33.65 0.02 32.18
C LYS A 654 -32.73 -1.14 31.78
N ALA A 655 -31.90 -0.94 30.75
CA ALA A 655 -30.96 -1.95 30.27
C ALA A 655 -29.91 -2.32 31.35
N GLU A 656 -29.36 -1.33 32.06
CA GLU A 656 -28.44 -1.58 33.18
C GLU A 656 -29.11 -2.34 34.33
N THR A 657 -30.35 -1.95 34.69
CA THR A 657 -31.12 -2.65 35.73
C THR A 657 -31.33 -4.12 35.36
N ARG A 658 -31.64 -4.39 34.08
CA ARG A 658 -31.77 -5.73 33.55
C ARG A 658 -30.45 -6.50 33.58
N ALA A 659 -29.35 -5.87 33.20
CA ALA A 659 -28.01 -6.48 33.24
C ALA A 659 -27.63 -6.87 34.68
N ARG A 660 -27.85 -5.97 35.64
CA ARG A 660 -27.62 -6.23 37.06
C ARG A 660 -28.45 -7.39 37.59
N ALA A 661 -29.74 -7.47 37.24
CA ALA A 661 -30.60 -8.58 37.64
C ALA A 661 -30.14 -9.92 37.04
N LEU A 662 -29.72 -9.91 35.78
CA LEU A 662 -29.20 -11.09 35.07
C LEU A 662 -27.92 -11.61 35.73
N LEU A 663 -27.00 -10.71 36.10
CA LEU A 663 -25.72 -11.03 36.74
C LEU A 663 -25.89 -11.41 38.22
N HIS A 664 -26.78 -10.75 38.96
CA HIS A 664 -27.06 -11.09 40.36
C HIS A 664 -27.53 -12.54 40.51
N ALA A 665 -28.36 -13.04 39.59
CA ALA A 665 -28.78 -14.44 39.58
C ALA A 665 -27.61 -15.43 39.36
N ARG A 666 -26.45 -14.95 38.91
CA ARG A 666 -25.27 -15.72 38.49
C ARG A 666 -23.98 -15.24 39.16
N GLN A 667 -24.09 -14.52 40.28
CA GLN A 667 -22.95 -13.84 40.90
C GLN A 667 -21.81 -14.80 41.27
N ALA A 668 -22.12 -15.99 41.81
CA ALA A 668 -21.11 -16.99 42.13
C ALA A 668 -20.33 -17.47 40.90
N THR A 669 -21.00 -17.63 39.75
CA THR A 669 -20.34 -17.98 38.49
C THR A 669 -19.48 -16.84 37.97
N LEU A 670 -19.97 -15.60 38.07
CA LEU A 670 -19.22 -14.39 37.69
C LEU A 670 -17.91 -14.28 38.47
N GLU A 671 -17.95 -14.39 39.81
CA GLU A 671 -16.77 -14.29 40.67
C GLU A 671 -15.78 -15.45 40.42
N ALA A 672 -16.26 -16.68 40.28
CA ALA A 672 -15.41 -17.84 40.00
C ALA A 672 -14.73 -17.76 38.61
N MET A 673 -15.46 -17.28 37.61
CA MET A 673 -14.94 -17.09 36.26
C MET A 673 -13.94 -15.93 36.20
N ALA A 674 -14.20 -14.83 36.91
CA ALA A 674 -13.25 -13.72 37.04
C ALA A 674 -11.96 -14.15 37.75
N GLN A 675 -12.05 -14.99 38.79
CA GLN A 675 -10.87 -15.55 39.46
C GLN A 675 -10.05 -16.43 38.51
N ALA A 676 -10.71 -17.29 37.74
CA ALA A 676 -10.04 -18.12 36.74
C ALA A 676 -9.36 -17.27 35.65
N LEU A 677 -10.01 -16.19 35.21
CA LEU A 677 -9.45 -15.25 34.24
C LEU A 677 -8.24 -14.49 34.82
N LEU A 678 -8.28 -14.10 36.10
CA LEU A 678 -7.17 -13.44 36.78
C LEU A 678 -5.93 -14.35 36.86
N GLU A 679 -6.13 -15.63 37.19
CA GLU A 679 -5.05 -16.61 37.30
C GLU A 679 -4.46 -16.99 35.93
N ARG A 680 -5.32 -17.16 34.91
CA ARG A 680 -4.92 -17.67 33.60
C ARG A 680 -4.59 -16.59 32.58
N ARG A 681 -5.00 -15.33 32.83
CA ARG A 681 -4.96 -14.17 31.92
C ARG A 681 -5.79 -14.32 30.63
N GLU A 682 -6.16 -15.54 30.25
CA GLU A 682 -6.94 -15.86 29.05
C GLU A 682 -7.86 -17.06 29.30
N LEU A 683 -9.10 -16.99 28.83
CA LEU A 683 -10.04 -18.11 28.75
C LEU A 683 -10.52 -18.26 27.30
N LYS A 684 -10.40 -19.44 26.68
CA LYS A 684 -10.79 -19.67 25.27
C LYS A 684 -11.29 -21.09 25.00
N GLY A 685 -11.99 -21.25 23.87
CA GLY A 685 -12.38 -22.57 23.34
C GLY A 685 -13.30 -23.37 24.28
N GLU A 686 -13.04 -24.68 24.41
CA GLU A 686 -13.85 -25.57 25.26
C GLU A 686 -13.88 -25.14 26.73
N GLU A 687 -12.80 -24.53 27.22
CA GLU A 687 -12.71 -24.10 28.61
C GLU A 687 -13.74 -23.01 28.91
N LEU A 688 -13.79 -21.97 28.07
CA LEU A 688 -14.79 -20.91 28.17
C LEU A 688 -16.20 -21.45 27.95
N ALA A 689 -16.37 -22.38 27.00
CA ALA A 689 -17.65 -23.02 26.74
C ALA A 689 -18.20 -23.78 27.96
N ARG A 690 -17.35 -24.39 28.80
CA ARG A 690 -17.79 -25.06 30.04
C ARG A 690 -18.40 -24.10 31.05
N TRP A 691 -17.89 -22.86 31.11
CA TRP A 691 -18.45 -21.82 31.98
C TRP A 691 -19.77 -21.26 31.44
N LEU A 692 -19.88 -21.09 30.12
CA LEU A 692 -21.02 -20.42 29.49
C LEU A 692 -22.18 -21.36 29.15
N ALA A 693 -21.93 -22.64 28.84
CA ALA A 693 -22.97 -23.60 28.43
C ALA A 693 -24.14 -23.75 29.43
N PRO A 694 -23.93 -23.77 30.77
CA PRO A 694 -25.03 -23.83 31.74
C PRO A 694 -25.94 -22.59 31.70
N LEU A 695 -25.48 -21.47 31.13
CA LEU A 695 -26.15 -20.18 31.16
C LEU A 695 -27.14 -20.00 30.00
N CYS A 696 -27.01 -20.80 28.93
CA CYS A 696 -27.81 -20.74 27.71
C CYS A 696 -29.24 -21.31 27.84
N SER A 697 -29.78 -21.43 29.06
CA SER A 697 -31.14 -21.96 29.28
C SER A 697 -32.22 -20.96 28.83
N PRO A 698 -33.24 -21.36 28.05
CA PRO A 698 -34.34 -20.47 27.68
C PRO A 698 -35.17 -20.14 28.91
N GLN A 699 -35.29 -18.85 29.27
CA GLN A 699 -36.27 -18.45 30.28
C GLN A 699 -37.69 -18.56 29.73
N PRO A 700 -38.67 -19.03 30.53
CA PRO A 700 -40.07 -19.04 30.14
C PRO A 700 -40.59 -17.60 30.03
N SER A 701 -41.18 -17.27 28.88
CA SER A 701 -41.87 -16.00 28.64
C SER A 701 -42.91 -15.73 29.72
N SER A 702 -42.78 -14.62 30.44
CA SER A 702 -43.81 -14.12 31.35
C SER A 702 -45.09 -13.74 30.58
N PRO A 703 -46.28 -13.94 31.17
CA PRO A 703 -47.56 -13.72 30.48
C PRO A 703 -47.80 -12.22 30.25
N SER A 704 -48.25 -11.88 29.05
CA SER A 704 -48.63 -10.53 28.67
C SER A 704 -49.73 -9.97 29.59
N PRO A 705 -49.66 -8.69 30.00
CA PRO A 705 -50.77 -8.07 30.74
C PRO A 705 -51.97 -7.91 29.81
N GLU A 706 -53.10 -8.49 30.20
CA GLU A 706 -54.40 -8.27 29.54
C GLU A 706 -54.71 -6.78 29.42
N ALA A 707 -55.04 -6.35 28.21
CA ALA A 707 -55.52 -5.00 27.94
C ALA A 707 -56.85 -4.75 28.67
N PRO A 708 -57.04 -3.58 29.32
CA PRO A 708 -58.33 -3.23 29.88
C PRO A 708 -59.35 -3.04 28.75
N ARG A 709 -60.49 -3.74 28.85
CA ARG A 709 -61.61 -3.59 27.92
C ARG A 709 -62.19 -2.18 28.02
N ASP A 710 -62.26 -1.51 26.87
CA ASP A 710 -62.89 -0.21 26.69
C ASP A 710 -64.34 -0.20 27.20
N GLY A 711 -64.56 0.56 28.28
CA GLY A 711 -65.87 1.03 28.68
C GLY A 711 -66.19 2.31 27.91
N LEU A 712 -67.12 2.19 26.95
CA LEU A 712 -67.79 3.32 26.31
C LEU A 712 -68.35 4.28 27.36
N CYS A 713 -67.96 5.56 27.29
CA CYS A 713 -68.75 6.66 27.82
C CYS A 713 -68.93 7.73 26.72
N PRO A 714 -70.11 8.38 26.64
CA PRO A 714 -70.56 9.10 25.46
C PRO A 714 -70.08 10.55 25.42
N ARG A 715 -70.08 11.09 24.19
CA ARG A 715 -69.90 12.51 23.85
C ARG A 715 -70.93 13.38 24.57
N GLU A 716 -70.48 14.46 25.21
CA GLU A 716 -71.24 15.71 25.31
C GLU A 716 -70.27 16.91 25.19
N ASP A 717 -70.81 17.96 24.58
CA ASP A 717 -70.18 19.16 24.04
C ASP A 717 -69.61 20.10 25.10
N MET A 718 -68.43 20.70 24.83
CA MET A 718 -68.20 22.15 24.77
C MET A 718 -66.78 22.50 24.31
#